data_AF-A0A7X3NQ48-F1
#
_entry.id   AF-A0A7X3NQ48-F1
#
_cell.length_a   1.000
_cell.length_b   1.000
_cell.length_c   1.000
_cell.angle_alpha   90.00
_cell.angle_beta   90.00
_cell.angle_gamma   90.00
#
_symmetry.space_group_name_H-M   'P 1'
#
loop_
_entity.id
_entity.type
_entity.pdbx_description
1 polymer ?
#
loop_
_entity_poly.entity_id
_entity_poly.type
_entity_poly.pdbx_seq_one_letter_code
_entity_poly.pdbx_strand_id
1 'polypeptide(L)'
;MTHSLNRMTARKKAVWCMLLLVSLISCATTPKEAPFSWKVTFFSLGAKVQFRTEAPVQRLRAFNANGVRVAQLDFPVPPRQMESLYFEWHAGETYRFEATASTGSINVQEIAAPRSYTQGNLEIAIPYGAAEQSDMKNASESEQKALVLDGSEMTATVLVTNGNVPTTFDLKLCLPPMLTIVHLPTDWKSEVIDQETCLSTTGRLGIASEVWYHELVLRADEGNRTDDQEISGTVHFTTDNGQTWEQQTRVQLQMATIPEIAERLSIESIEMPTDAMGTVDSKQREDTLYYARPLFGWLGTSQTNAYEPITYQTVQLRNMGEETIHVVVSSINTDTKRGETIPFLAPPATANGGTHQSVAFASLPGGMVTEVPLPIYFHPMYIEQGKPEQAIPGEYARDITVKVWGSDATILREKRPLHLIVPNQQALLISLLAIICSSIGFAVVLRFHERIFARFTTKQIIVIALFGTTIFVGVMVPSTLFLNLIRAVLGPFSVLLTGLINETLYYALLTALLIYISGAPEDATRHDSRGSGVILLVSAVRLLLSGVTFGLFTPMAIVYTGTSVLLLETGFLFVRGRNILAWAVVLGLCDAIAVYVDLQLSILFYRLFYANWYIVLRILIEGFAYTFIGVLLGAKLGRGLWRVAD
;
A
#
# COMPACT_ATOMS: atom_id res chain seq x y z
N MET A 1 -11.12 -31.77 -25.63
CA MET A 1 -10.29 -32.53 -24.65
C MET A 1 -11.00 -32.83 -23.31
N THR A 2 -12.22 -32.36 -23.09
CA THR A 2 -12.99 -32.55 -21.85
C THR A 2 -13.91 -33.78 -21.85
N HIS A 3 -14.06 -34.47 -22.99
CA HIS A 3 -14.99 -35.61 -23.10
C HIS A 3 -14.37 -37.00 -22.84
N SER A 4 -13.05 -37.14 -22.75
CA SER A 4 -12.40 -38.44 -22.48
C SER A 4 -12.04 -38.69 -21.01
N LEU A 5 -12.20 -37.69 -20.12
CA LEU A 5 -11.82 -37.83 -18.70
C LEU A 5 -12.85 -38.60 -17.85
N ASN A 6 -14.09 -38.75 -18.32
CA ASN A 6 -15.17 -39.33 -17.52
C ASN A 6 -15.24 -40.88 -17.54
N ARG A 7 -14.34 -41.56 -18.27
CA ARG A 7 -14.31 -43.04 -18.36
C ARG A 7 -13.04 -43.69 -17.79
N MET A 8 -12.23 -42.98 -17.02
CA MET A 8 -11.03 -43.58 -16.40
C MET A 8 -11.31 -44.08 -14.98
N THR A 9 -11.04 -45.36 -14.76
CA THR A 9 -11.09 -46.04 -13.46
C THR A 9 -10.09 -45.44 -12.47
N ALA A 10 -10.38 -45.53 -11.16
CA ALA A 10 -9.64 -44.87 -10.08
C ALA A 10 -8.11 -45.08 -10.13
N ARG A 11 -7.66 -46.22 -10.65
CA ARG A 11 -6.23 -46.54 -10.83
C ARG A 11 -5.53 -45.66 -11.88
N LYS A 12 -6.24 -45.20 -12.92
CA LYS A 12 -5.69 -44.29 -13.94
C LYS A 12 -5.68 -42.83 -13.49
N LYS A 13 -6.60 -42.42 -12.61
CA LYS A 13 -6.56 -41.09 -11.96
C LYS A 13 -5.36 -40.96 -11.02
N ALA A 14 -5.02 -42.03 -10.29
CA ALA A 14 -3.83 -42.06 -9.45
C ALA A 14 -2.52 -41.97 -10.26
N VAL A 15 -2.44 -42.66 -11.41
CA VAL A 15 -1.27 -42.58 -12.31
C VAL A 15 -1.15 -41.19 -12.96
N TRP A 16 -2.27 -40.54 -13.30
CA TRP A 16 -2.24 -39.20 -13.87
C TRP A 16 -1.90 -38.12 -12.82
N CYS A 17 -2.36 -38.27 -11.58
CA CYS A 17 -1.91 -37.43 -10.45
C CYS A 17 -0.43 -37.67 -10.10
N MET A 18 0.07 -38.91 -10.20
CA MET A 18 1.50 -39.22 -10.03
C MET A 18 2.35 -38.62 -11.16
N LEU A 19 1.89 -38.64 -12.42
CA LEU A 19 2.58 -38.00 -13.54
C LEU A 19 2.58 -36.47 -13.43
N LEU A 20 1.51 -35.87 -12.90
CA LEU A 20 1.44 -34.43 -12.58
C LEU A 20 2.33 -34.06 -11.39
N LEU A 21 2.45 -34.93 -10.38
CA LEU A 21 3.39 -34.74 -9.26
C LEU A 21 4.85 -34.89 -9.73
N VAL A 22 5.15 -35.86 -10.61
CA VAL A 22 6.50 -36.05 -11.17
C VAL A 22 6.89 -34.92 -12.12
N SER A 23 5.93 -34.31 -12.84
CA SER A 23 6.20 -33.11 -13.65
C SER A 23 6.37 -31.84 -12.81
N LEU A 24 5.70 -31.75 -11.65
CA LEU A 24 5.91 -30.65 -10.68
C LEU A 24 7.24 -30.78 -9.93
N ILE A 25 7.76 -31.99 -9.74
CA ILE A 25 9.08 -32.22 -9.09
C ILE A 25 10.25 -32.01 -10.08
N SER A 26 10.02 -32.10 -11.40
CA SER A 26 11.08 -31.91 -12.42
C SER A 26 11.37 -30.44 -12.79
N CYS A 27 10.69 -29.45 -12.19
CA CYS A 27 11.01 -28.01 -12.37
C CYS A 27 11.77 -27.38 -11.20
N ALA A 28 12.16 -28.16 -10.19
CA ALA A 28 13.08 -27.71 -9.15
C ALA A 28 14.54 -28.02 -9.55
N THR A 29 14.98 -27.50 -10.70
CA THR A 29 16.42 -27.31 -10.90
C THR A 29 16.84 -26.22 -9.94
N THR A 30 17.50 -26.62 -8.85
CA THR A 30 18.20 -25.70 -7.96
C THR A 30 19.13 -24.84 -8.82
N PRO A 31 19.00 -23.51 -8.81
CA PRO A 31 19.99 -22.67 -9.44
C PRO A 31 21.32 -23.01 -8.79
N LYS A 32 22.32 -23.35 -9.61
CA LYS A 32 23.69 -23.54 -9.15
C LYS A 32 24.16 -22.16 -8.70
N GLU A 33 23.93 -21.85 -7.43
CA GLU A 33 24.23 -20.54 -6.83
C GLU A 33 25.70 -20.23 -7.06
N ALA A 34 25.94 -19.06 -7.68
CA ALA A 34 27.27 -18.49 -7.72
C ALA A 34 27.78 -18.33 -6.27
N PRO A 35 29.07 -18.56 -6.00
CA PRO A 35 29.63 -18.36 -4.67
C PRO A 35 29.34 -16.93 -4.20
N PHE A 36 28.68 -16.77 -3.05
CA PHE A 36 28.43 -15.46 -2.47
C PHE A 36 29.78 -14.80 -2.14
N SER A 37 29.98 -13.56 -2.59
CA SER A 37 31.23 -12.83 -2.39
C SER A 37 31.17 -12.01 -1.10
N TRP A 38 32.18 -12.15 -0.26
CA TRP A 38 32.35 -11.42 0.99
C TRP A 38 33.79 -10.91 1.10
N LYS A 39 33.99 -9.82 1.84
CA LYS A 39 35.29 -9.17 2.04
C LYS A 39 35.57 -9.10 3.53
N VAL A 40 36.78 -9.47 3.94
CA VAL A 40 37.24 -9.28 5.31
C VAL A 40 38.20 -8.11 5.37
N THR A 41 38.04 -7.26 6.39
CA THR A 41 38.89 -6.10 6.68
C THR A 41 39.29 -6.14 8.15
N PHE A 42 40.57 -5.96 8.46
CA PHE A 42 41.05 -5.96 9.85
C PHE A 42 40.84 -4.59 10.51
N PHE A 43 40.54 -4.57 11.80
CA PHE A 43 40.46 -3.37 12.65
C PHE A 43 41.11 -3.65 14.00
N SER A 44 41.22 -2.65 14.88
CA SER A 44 41.89 -2.72 16.20
C SER A 44 41.65 -4.03 16.94
N LEU A 45 40.36 -4.37 17.11
CA LEU A 45 39.92 -5.44 18.00
C LEU A 45 39.59 -6.74 17.26
N GLY A 46 39.91 -6.85 15.95
CA GLY A 46 39.66 -8.06 15.18
C GLY A 46 39.46 -7.83 13.67
N ALA A 47 38.42 -8.43 13.09
CA ALA A 47 38.12 -8.31 11.68
C ALA A 47 36.62 -8.09 11.39
N LYS A 48 36.30 -7.15 10.49
CA LYS A 48 34.97 -6.93 9.95
C LYS A 48 34.77 -7.74 8.68
N VAL A 49 33.65 -8.41 8.60
CA VAL A 49 33.19 -9.17 7.44
C VAL A 49 32.02 -8.46 6.80
N GLN A 50 32.18 -8.09 5.53
CA GLN A 50 31.15 -7.42 4.74
C GLN A 50 30.58 -8.37 3.68
N PHE A 51 29.26 -8.52 3.69
CA PHE A 51 28.48 -9.29 2.72
C PHE A 51 27.89 -8.34 1.67
N ARG A 52 27.91 -8.73 0.38
CA ARG A 52 27.38 -7.88 -0.71
C ARG A 52 25.86 -7.86 -0.82
N THR A 53 25.20 -8.91 -0.33
CA THR A 53 23.74 -9.12 -0.35
C THR A 53 23.33 -9.82 0.95
N GLU A 54 22.04 -9.99 1.23
CA GLU A 54 21.55 -10.85 2.33
C GLU A 54 22.08 -12.28 2.15
N ALA A 55 23.29 -12.53 2.65
CA ALA A 55 23.97 -13.80 2.50
C ALA A 55 23.39 -14.76 3.55
N PRO A 56 22.96 -15.97 3.16
CA PRO A 56 22.34 -16.91 4.08
C PRO A 56 23.39 -17.62 4.95
N VAL A 57 24.23 -16.87 5.67
CA VAL A 57 25.31 -17.39 6.51
C VAL A 57 24.79 -17.71 7.91
N GLN A 58 24.98 -18.93 8.37
CA GLN A 58 24.61 -19.37 9.72
C GLN A 58 25.76 -19.28 10.71
N ARG A 59 27.01 -19.38 10.24
CA ARG A 59 28.18 -19.42 11.11
C ARG A 59 29.38 -18.84 10.43
N LEU A 60 30.14 -18.04 11.16
CA LEU A 60 31.40 -17.46 10.74
C LEU A 60 32.50 -17.82 11.74
N ARG A 61 33.65 -18.29 11.25
CA ARG A 61 34.80 -18.67 12.07
C ARG A 61 36.08 -18.04 11.55
N ALA A 62 37.00 -17.70 12.45
CA ALA A 62 38.35 -17.29 12.11
C ALA A 62 39.37 -18.22 12.78
N PHE A 63 40.43 -18.54 12.05
CA PHE A 63 41.55 -19.37 12.48
C PHE A 63 42.86 -18.62 12.24
N ASN A 64 43.80 -18.75 13.17
CA ASN A 64 45.16 -18.23 13.01
C ASN A 64 46.02 -19.10 12.09
N ALA A 65 47.28 -18.71 11.87
CA ALA A 65 48.20 -19.44 10.98
C ALA A 65 48.48 -20.90 11.44
N ASN A 66 48.29 -21.18 12.74
CA ASN A 66 48.47 -22.51 13.34
C ASN A 66 47.19 -23.37 13.26
N GLY A 67 46.12 -22.90 12.62
CA GLY A 67 44.85 -23.60 12.51
C GLY A 67 44.03 -23.62 13.82
N VAL A 68 44.40 -22.81 14.81
CA VAL A 68 43.64 -22.62 16.04
C VAL A 68 42.54 -21.59 15.81
N ARG A 69 41.31 -21.93 16.20
CA ARG A 69 40.16 -21.02 16.09
C ARG A 69 40.29 -19.85 17.06
N VAL A 70 40.32 -18.63 16.53
CA VAL A 70 40.47 -17.38 17.30
C VAL A 70 39.15 -16.64 17.52
N ALA A 71 38.16 -16.81 16.64
CA ALA A 71 36.83 -16.24 16.80
C ALA A 71 35.74 -17.11 16.16
N GLN A 72 34.51 -17.01 16.68
CA GLN A 72 33.32 -17.63 16.11
C GLN A 72 32.10 -16.75 16.37
N LEU A 73 31.27 -16.58 15.33
CA LEU A 73 29.94 -16.00 15.44
C LEU A 73 28.92 -16.98 14.87
N ASP A 74 27.82 -17.17 15.60
CA ASP A 74 26.69 -18.00 15.19
C ASP A 74 25.46 -17.11 14.98
N PHE A 75 24.82 -17.25 13.82
CA PHE A 75 23.71 -16.41 13.37
C PHE A 75 22.40 -17.19 13.43
N PRO A 76 21.49 -16.89 14.38
CA PRO A 76 20.15 -17.50 14.43
C PRO A 76 19.20 -16.93 13.35
N VAL A 77 19.51 -15.75 12.81
CA VAL A 77 18.85 -15.06 11.70
C VAL A 77 19.93 -14.58 10.73
N PRO A 78 19.63 -14.29 9.44
CA PRO A 78 20.64 -13.82 8.50
C PRO A 78 21.45 -12.64 9.05
N PRO A 79 22.79 -12.63 8.87
CA PRO A 79 23.67 -11.58 9.38
C PRO A 79 23.35 -10.22 8.76
N ARG A 80 23.72 -9.14 9.46
CA ARG A 80 23.72 -7.80 8.87
C ARG A 80 24.74 -7.72 7.74
N GLN A 81 24.64 -6.69 6.91
CA GLN A 81 25.56 -6.48 5.79
C GLN A 81 27.04 -6.41 6.23
N MET A 82 27.30 -6.01 7.48
CA MET A 82 28.63 -5.97 8.08
C MET A 82 28.59 -6.56 9.50
N GLU A 83 29.48 -7.51 9.78
CA GLU A 83 29.61 -8.20 11.06
C GLU A 83 31.05 -8.14 11.58
N SER A 84 31.23 -8.01 12.90
CA SER A 84 32.56 -7.87 13.53
C SER A 84 32.94 -9.13 14.31
N LEU A 85 34.07 -9.75 13.96
CA LEU A 85 34.72 -10.79 14.74
C LEU A 85 35.79 -10.16 15.63
N TYR A 86 35.65 -10.32 16.94
CA TYR A 86 36.62 -9.80 17.91
C TYR A 86 37.67 -10.85 18.28
N PHE A 87 38.93 -10.55 18.01
CA PHE A 87 40.10 -11.35 18.41
C PHE A 87 41.38 -10.53 18.24
N GLU A 88 42.41 -10.86 19.03
CA GLU A 88 43.74 -10.27 18.85
C GLU A 88 44.43 -10.87 17.62
N TRP A 89 44.97 -10.01 16.77
CA TRP A 89 45.69 -10.41 15.56
C TRP A 89 47.08 -9.80 15.50
N HIS A 90 48.01 -10.50 14.83
CA HIS A 90 49.40 -10.04 14.68
C HIS A 90 49.64 -9.54 13.26
N ALA A 91 50.39 -8.44 13.15
CA ALA A 91 50.73 -7.83 11.88
C ALA A 91 51.47 -8.82 10.96
N GLY A 92 50.98 -8.97 9.72
CA GLY A 92 51.55 -9.90 8.74
C GLY A 92 51.23 -11.38 8.93
N GLU A 93 50.47 -11.77 9.97
CA GLU A 93 49.99 -13.14 10.15
C GLU A 93 48.79 -13.42 9.21
N THR A 94 48.76 -14.60 8.59
CA THR A 94 47.64 -15.02 7.72
C THR A 94 46.55 -15.69 8.54
N TYR A 95 45.32 -15.18 8.43
CA TYR A 95 44.14 -15.75 9.06
C TYR A 95 43.23 -16.39 8.02
N ARG A 96 42.66 -17.54 8.39
CA ARG A 96 41.67 -18.26 7.58
C ARG A 96 40.27 -18.01 8.13
N PHE A 97 39.39 -17.43 7.32
CA PHE A 97 38.00 -17.18 7.66
C PHE A 97 37.10 -18.18 6.94
N GLU A 98 36.14 -18.77 7.66
CA GLU A 98 35.20 -19.76 7.14
C GLU A 98 33.76 -19.27 7.38
N ALA A 99 33.01 -19.07 6.29
CA ALA A 99 31.58 -18.76 6.33
C ALA A 99 30.77 -19.99 5.94
N THR A 100 29.94 -20.50 6.86
CA THR A 100 29.04 -21.63 6.64
C THR A 100 27.64 -21.10 6.29
N ALA A 101 27.14 -21.43 5.10
CA ALA A 101 25.79 -21.09 4.67
C ALA A 101 24.74 -21.99 5.34
N SER A 102 23.48 -21.55 5.33
CA SER A 102 22.31 -22.32 5.80
C SER A 102 22.09 -23.61 5.01
N THR A 103 22.61 -23.67 3.79
CA THR A 103 22.63 -24.86 2.93
C THR A 103 23.74 -25.85 3.29
N GLY A 104 24.61 -25.52 4.25
CA GLY A 104 25.74 -26.34 4.68
C GLY A 104 27.02 -26.17 3.85
N SER A 105 27.02 -25.31 2.82
CA SER A 105 28.22 -25.00 2.05
C SER A 105 29.19 -24.13 2.88
N ILE A 106 30.49 -24.39 2.77
CA ILE A 106 31.55 -23.65 3.47
C ILE A 106 32.36 -22.88 2.44
N ASN A 107 32.42 -21.56 2.60
CA ASN A 107 33.27 -20.68 1.81
C ASN A 107 34.45 -20.22 2.68
N VAL A 108 35.67 -20.31 2.15
CA VAL A 108 36.90 -20.05 2.91
C VAL A 108 37.69 -18.93 2.24
N GLN A 109 38.16 -17.98 3.05
CA GLN A 109 39.03 -16.89 2.60
C GLN A 109 40.26 -16.79 3.51
N GLU A 110 41.45 -16.82 2.92
CA GLU A 110 42.71 -16.60 3.64
C GLU A 110 43.21 -15.18 3.36
N ILE A 111 43.40 -14.40 4.43
CA ILE A 111 43.80 -13.01 4.33
C ILE A 111 44.93 -12.75 5.32
N ALA A 112 46.02 -12.18 4.80
CA ALA A 112 47.10 -11.67 5.62
C ALA A 112 46.66 -10.39 6.34
N ALA A 113 46.82 -10.37 7.66
CA ALA A 113 46.61 -9.17 8.44
C ALA A 113 47.58 -8.06 8.01
N PRO A 114 47.13 -6.79 7.98
CA PRO A 114 47.95 -5.69 7.47
C PRO A 114 49.25 -5.54 8.26
N ARG A 115 50.34 -5.15 7.56
CA ARG A 115 51.68 -4.97 8.16
C ARG A 115 51.84 -3.66 8.94
N SER A 116 50.99 -2.67 8.65
CA SER A 116 50.91 -1.40 9.36
C SER A 116 49.49 -1.21 9.87
N TYR A 117 49.37 -0.95 11.16
CA TYR A 117 48.11 -0.64 11.83
C TYR A 117 48.08 0.86 12.13
N THR A 118 46.99 1.55 11.79
CA THR A 118 46.78 2.95 12.19
C THR A 118 46.54 2.99 13.70
N GLN A 119 47.52 3.46 14.46
CA GLN A 119 47.46 3.46 15.92
C GLN A 119 46.51 4.55 16.49
N GLY A 120 45.81 5.29 15.65
CA GLY A 120 44.74 6.24 16.01
C GLY A 120 44.17 6.90 14.74
N ASN A 121 43.07 7.63 14.88
CA ASN A 121 42.41 8.39 13.80
C ASN A 121 41.94 9.76 14.29
N LEU A 122 41.91 10.74 13.37
CA LEU A 122 41.30 12.05 13.56
C LEU A 122 40.26 12.27 12.46
N GLU A 123 39.02 12.55 12.84
CA GLU A 123 37.92 12.81 11.93
C GLU A 123 37.26 14.15 12.27
N ILE A 124 36.98 14.95 11.25
CA ILE A 124 36.27 16.22 11.37
C ILE A 124 35.00 16.09 10.54
N ALA A 125 33.86 15.96 11.21
CA ALA A 125 32.57 15.86 10.56
C ALA A 125 31.89 17.24 10.52
N ILE A 126 31.49 17.67 9.34
CA ILE A 126 30.74 18.92 9.12
C ILE A 126 29.33 18.53 8.65
N PRO A 127 28.25 19.21 9.07
CA PRO A 127 26.86 18.88 8.74
C PRO A 127 26.52 18.89 7.24
N TYR A 128 27.46 19.32 6.40
CA TYR A 128 27.37 19.32 4.95
C TYR A 128 28.57 18.65 4.25
N GLY A 129 29.29 17.81 4.99
CA GLY A 129 30.41 17.04 4.47
C GLY A 129 30.95 16.08 5.52
N ALA A 130 30.69 14.79 5.29
CA ALA A 130 31.72 13.81 4.94
C ALA A 130 31.31 12.41 5.36
N ALA A 131 31.36 11.48 4.40
CA ALA A 131 32.14 10.24 4.48
C ALA A 131 31.89 9.47 3.17
N GLU A 132 32.70 9.70 2.15
CA GLU A 132 33.08 8.51 1.38
C GLU A 132 33.87 7.65 2.35
N GLN A 133 33.30 6.48 2.65
CA GLN A 133 33.92 5.44 3.45
C GLN A 133 35.29 5.16 2.82
N SER A 134 36.33 5.77 3.36
CA SER A 134 37.69 5.61 2.86
C SER A 134 37.99 4.12 2.92
N ASP A 135 38.07 3.49 1.76
CA ASP A 135 38.63 2.16 1.62
C ASP A 135 39.99 2.26 2.34
N MET A 136 40.11 1.57 3.47
CA MET A 136 41.20 1.60 4.48
C MET A 136 42.62 1.32 3.95
N LYS A 137 42.86 1.43 2.65
CA LYS A 137 44.14 1.10 2.00
C LYS A 137 45.18 2.21 2.08
N ASN A 138 44.82 3.48 2.24
CA ASN A 138 45.78 4.60 2.35
C ASN A 138 45.33 5.62 3.42
N ALA A 139 45.60 5.33 4.69
CA ALA A 139 45.15 6.13 5.83
C ALA A 139 46.16 7.21 6.26
N SER A 140 46.79 7.89 5.32
CA SER A 140 47.79 8.92 5.63
C SER A 140 47.31 10.33 5.27
N GLU A 141 46.40 10.47 4.32
CA GLU A 141 45.77 11.75 3.94
C GLU A 141 44.32 11.46 3.50
N SER A 142 43.33 11.96 4.24
CA SER A 142 41.93 11.99 3.80
C SER A 142 41.56 13.40 3.38
N GLU A 143 41.43 13.64 2.08
CA GLU A 143 40.87 14.89 1.55
C GLU A 143 39.34 14.76 1.54
N GLN A 144 38.67 15.54 2.38
CA GLN A 144 37.20 15.59 2.45
C GLN A 144 36.71 16.93 1.88
N LYS A 145 35.69 16.92 1.02
CA LYS A 145 35.02 18.14 0.55
C LYS A 145 33.69 18.33 1.29
N ALA A 146 33.44 19.52 1.81
CA ALA A 146 32.23 19.88 2.55
C ALA A 146 31.63 21.18 1.99
N LEU A 147 30.29 21.22 1.87
CA LEU A 147 29.57 22.36 1.32
C LEU A 147 29.02 23.26 2.43
N VAL A 148 29.58 24.44 2.65
CA VAL A 148 29.12 25.33 3.73
C VAL A 148 28.13 26.36 3.20
N LEU A 149 26.99 26.53 3.88
CA LEU A 149 26.02 27.58 3.55
C LEU A 149 26.53 28.95 4.03
N ASP A 150 26.50 29.93 3.13
CA ASP A 150 26.92 31.31 3.43
C ASP A 150 26.09 31.94 4.55
N GLY A 151 26.74 32.65 5.48
CA GLY A 151 26.11 33.29 6.64
C GLY A 151 25.50 32.32 7.67
N SER A 152 25.69 31.01 7.53
CA SER A 152 25.08 30.01 8.42
C SER A 152 25.96 29.67 9.63
N GLU A 153 25.29 29.29 10.72
CA GLU A 153 25.92 28.59 11.83
C GLU A 153 25.93 27.08 11.54
N MET A 154 27.06 26.44 11.81
CA MET A 154 27.26 25.01 11.66
C MET A 154 27.91 24.42 12.91
N THR A 155 27.57 23.19 13.24
CA THR A 155 28.23 22.45 14.31
C THR A 155 29.22 21.47 13.70
N ALA A 156 30.52 21.72 13.82
CA ALA A 156 31.56 20.78 13.42
C ALA A 156 31.88 19.84 14.59
N THR A 157 31.87 18.54 14.34
CA THR A 157 32.24 17.53 15.35
C THR A 157 33.64 17.04 15.07
N VAL A 158 34.51 17.13 16.07
CA VAL A 158 35.89 16.63 15.98
C VAL A 158 35.99 15.36 16.80
N LEU A 159 36.44 14.27 16.18
CA LEU A 159 36.56 12.96 16.80
C LEU A 159 38.02 12.49 16.76
N VAL A 160 38.54 12.11 17.92
CA VAL A 160 39.86 11.48 18.07
C VAL A 160 39.66 10.07 18.59
N THR A 161 40.16 9.08 17.86
CA THR A 161 40.07 7.67 18.26
C THR A 161 41.47 7.11 18.46
N ASN A 162 41.73 6.41 19.57
CA ASN A 162 42.98 5.66 19.72
C ASN A 162 42.88 4.25 19.13
N GLY A 163 44.02 3.66 18.83
CA GLY A 163 44.12 2.27 18.40
C GLY A 163 43.99 1.29 19.56
N ASN A 164 44.95 0.38 19.70
CA ASN A 164 44.90 -0.70 20.69
C ASN A 164 45.54 -0.37 22.05
N VAL A 165 46.15 0.81 22.19
CA VAL A 165 46.96 1.15 23.35
C VAL A 165 46.43 2.43 24.00
N PRO A 166 46.40 2.51 25.34
CA PRO A 166 46.13 3.76 26.04
C PRO A 166 47.12 4.85 25.61
N THR A 167 46.60 6.02 25.27
CA THR A 167 47.38 7.12 24.68
C THR A 167 46.93 8.46 25.21
N THR A 168 47.88 9.36 25.40
CA THR A 168 47.60 10.78 25.51
C THR A 168 47.69 11.40 24.12
N PHE A 169 46.78 12.32 23.79
CA PHE A 169 46.80 13.02 22.51
C PHE A 169 46.91 14.54 22.72
N ASP A 170 47.59 15.19 21.78
CA ASP A 170 47.65 16.64 21.64
C ASP A 170 47.10 16.99 20.26
N LEU A 171 45.92 17.62 20.24
CA LEU A 171 45.18 17.98 19.04
C LEU A 171 45.38 19.47 18.76
N LYS A 172 45.76 19.80 17.53
CA LYS A 172 45.77 21.14 16.97
C LYS A 172 44.85 21.19 15.76
N LEU A 173 43.87 22.09 15.79
CA LEU A 173 42.88 22.31 14.73
C LEU A 173 42.97 23.75 14.25
N CYS A 174 43.36 24.00 13.01
CA CYS A 174 43.42 25.34 12.45
C CYS A 174 42.22 25.59 11.53
N LEU A 175 41.52 26.69 11.84
CA LEU A 175 40.35 27.17 11.12
C LEU A 175 40.75 28.33 10.20
N PRO A 176 40.24 28.36 8.97
CA PRO A 176 40.50 29.45 8.05
C PRO A 176 39.79 30.75 8.51
N PRO A 177 40.25 31.92 8.05
CA PRO A 177 39.78 33.22 8.53
C PRO A 177 38.30 33.52 8.29
N MET A 178 37.62 32.78 7.41
CA MET A 178 36.17 32.97 7.16
C MET A 178 35.28 32.32 8.23
N LEU A 179 35.83 31.46 9.08
CA LEU A 179 35.09 30.78 10.11
C LEU A 179 35.30 31.46 11.46
N THR A 180 34.22 31.96 12.01
CA THR A 180 34.21 32.53 13.36
C THR A 180 33.67 31.52 14.36
N ILE A 181 34.32 31.43 15.52
CA ILE A 181 33.89 30.50 16.57
C ILE A 181 32.78 31.16 17.38
N VAL A 182 31.59 30.58 17.34
CA VAL A 182 30.42 31.04 18.12
C VAL A 182 30.44 30.41 19.51
N HIS A 183 30.75 29.11 19.58
CA HIS A 183 30.84 28.38 20.83
C HIS A 183 32.07 27.46 20.85
N LEU A 184 32.92 27.65 21.86
CA LEU A 184 34.12 26.85 22.11
C LEU A 184 33.98 26.11 23.45
N PRO A 185 34.25 24.80 23.51
CA PRO A 185 34.30 24.06 24.77
C PRO A 185 35.40 24.59 25.71
N THR A 186 35.20 24.46 27.02
CA THR A 186 36.05 25.08 28.05
C THR A 186 37.48 24.56 28.13
N ASP A 187 37.73 23.36 27.60
CA ASP A 187 39.02 22.65 27.60
C ASP A 187 39.93 23.03 26.43
N TRP A 188 39.44 23.84 25.48
CA TRP A 188 40.21 24.26 24.30
C TRP A 188 40.89 25.61 24.52
N LYS A 189 42.11 25.72 23.99
CA LYS A 189 42.86 26.98 23.91
C LYS A 189 42.84 27.49 22.48
N SER A 190 42.64 28.78 22.29
CA SER A 190 42.69 29.42 20.97
C SER A 190 43.92 30.32 20.84
N GLU A 191 44.58 30.24 19.70
CA GLU A 191 45.71 31.07 19.32
C GLU A 191 45.56 31.45 17.84
N VAL A 192 45.75 32.73 17.51
CA VAL A 192 45.69 33.20 16.13
C VAL A 192 47.10 33.19 15.56
N ILE A 193 47.36 32.34 14.57
CA ILE A 193 48.66 32.16 13.92
C ILE A 193 48.47 32.44 12.43
N ASP A 194 49.23 33.38 11.86
CA ASP A 194 49.23 33.68 10.42
C ASP A 194 47.82 33.92 9.81
N GLN A 195 46.94 34.62 10.55
CA GLN A 195 45.53 34.91 10.20
C GLN A 195 44.56 33.71 10.27
N GLU A 196 45.04 32.52 10.66
CA GLU A 196 44.20 31.37 10.98
C GLU A 196 43.95 31.28 12.49
N THR A 197 42.77 30.80 12.88
CA THR A 197 42.47 30.54 14.30
C THR A 197 42.78 29.09 14.60
N CYS A 198 43.89 28.83 15.29
CA CYS A 198 44.29 27.49 15.70
C CYS A 198 43.82 27.21 17.13
N LEU A 199 43.11 26.10 17.29
CA LEU A 199 42.59 25.59 18.53
C LEU A 199 43.43 24.39 18.98
N SER A 200 43.78 24.32 20.26
CA SER A 200 44.52 23.20 20.83
C SER A 200 43.86 22.63 22.07
N THR A 201 43.91 21.31 22.19
CA THR A 201 43.42 20.58 23.37
C THR A 201 44.22 19.30 23.57
N THR A 202 44.31 18.84 24.81
CA THR A 202 45.02 17.62 25.18
C THR A 202 44.10 16.72 25.96
N GLY A 203 44.10 15.43 25.64
CA GLY A 203 43.28 14.44 26.35
C GLY A 203 44.02 13.13 26.58
N ARG A 204 43.40 12.22 27.33
CA ARG A 204 43.90 10.87 27.58
C ARG A 204 42.80 9.85 27.27
N LEU A 205 43.12 8.91 26.40
CA LEU A 205 42.30 7.76 26.05
C LEU A 205 42.86 6.55 26.81
N GLY A 206 42.08 6.05 27.76
CA GLY A 206 42.48 5.02 28.72
C GLY A 206 42.22 3.59 28.24
N ILE A 207 41.36 3.39 27.25
CA ILE A 207 40.92 2.07 26.77
C ILE A 207 41.16 1.97 25.26
N ALA A 208 41.40 0.77 24.73
CA ALA A 208 41.54 0.54 23.29
C ALA A 208 40.27 0.93 22.51
N SER A 209 40.43 1.62 21.37
CA SER A 209 39.34 2.10 20.52
C SER A 209 38.34 3.03 21.22
N GLU A 210 38.82 3.75 22.24
CA GLU A 210 38.07 4.83 22.88
C GLU A 210 38.00 6.03 21.94
N VAL A 211 36.82 6.66 21.89
CA VAL A 211 36.53 7.81 21.04
C VAL A 211 36.32 9.02 21.93
N TRP A 212 37.17 10.02 21.78
CA TRP A 212 36.95 11.35 22.31
C TRP A 212 36.30 12.21 21.22
N TYR A 213 35.27 12.98 21.58
CA TYR A 213 34.62 13.89 20.63
C TYR A 213 34.19 15.18 21.31
N HIS A 214 34.25 16.28 20.55
CA HIS A 214 33.69 17.57 20.96
C HIS A 214 33.02 18.26 19.78
N GLU A 215 32.00 19.05 20.10
CA GLU A 215 31.25 19.86 19.15
C GLU A 215 31.74 21.31 19.19
N LEU A 216 31.96 21.90 18.02
CA LEU A 216 32.38 23.27 17.80
C LEU A 216 31.28 23.97 17.01
N VAL A 217 30.73 25.09 17.51
CA VAL A 217 29.77 25.89 16.72
C VAL A 217 30.55 26.98 16.00
N LEU A 218 30.56 26.90 14.67
CA LEU A 218 31.26 27.79 13.77
C LEU A 218 30.22 28.59 12.96
N ARG A 219 30.52 29.84 12.64
CA ARG A 219 29.72 30.66 11.72
C ARG A 219 30.57 31.01 10.52
N ALA A 220 30.01 30.84 9.32
CA ALA A 220 30.65 31.27 8.10
C ALA A 220 30.34 32.74 7.82
N ASP A 221 31.38 33.56 7.66
CA ASP A 221 31.25 34.99 7.39
C ASP A 221 30.89 35.26 5.91
N GLU A 222 29.92 36.15 5.71
CA GLU A 222 29.52 36.62 4.38
C GLU A 222 30.63 37.49 3.77
N GLY A 223 31.31 37.00 2.72
CA GLY A 223 32.03 37.89 1.80
C GLY A 223 33.46 37.54 1.40
N ASN A 224 34.08 36.46 1.89
CA ASN A 224 35.46 36.10 1.52
C ASN A 224 35.54 34.81 0.68
N ARG A 225 35.14 34.92 -0.60
CA ARG A 225 35.25 33.82 -1.59
C ARG A 225 36.69 33.73 -2.11
N THR A 226 37.56 33.02 -1.39
CA THR A 226 38.85 32.54 -1.94
C THR A 226 38.73 31.04 -2.23
N ASP A 227 39.26 30.60 -3.37
CA ASP A 227 38.96 29.29 -3.97
C ASP A 227 39.50 28.06 -3.20
N ASP A 228 40.43 28.22 -2.26
CA ASP A 228 40.96 27.11 -1.44
C ASP A 228 40.93 27.50 0.04
N GLN A 229 39.89 27.05 0.77
CA GLN A 229 39.84 27.17 2.23
C GLN A 229 39.68 25.79 2.86
N GLU A 230 40.58 25.45 3.77
CA GLU A 230 40.67 24.13 4.38
C GLU A 230 40.66 24.24 5.89
N ILE A 231 39.93 23.34 6.56
CA ILE A 231 40.14 23.07 7.98
C ILE A 231 41.24 22.01 8.08
N SER A 232 42.32 22.32 8.78
CA SER A 232 43.41 21.37 9.00
C SER A 232 43.45 20.94 10.46
N GLY A 233 43.44 19.63 10.68
CA GLY A 233 43.56 19.03 12.01
C GLY A 233 44.79 18.14 12.07
N THR A 234 45.63 18.34 13.08
CA THR A 234 46.80 17.52 13.38
C THR A 234 46.69 17.00 14.81
N VAL A 235 46.79 15.70 15.00
CA VAL A 235 46.84 15.08 16.32
C VAL A 235 48.15 14.33 16.51
N HIS A 236 48.83 14.61 17.62
CA HIS A 236 50.01 13.91 18.06
C HIS A 236 49.63 12.96 19.19
N PHE A 237 49.82 11.67 18.97
CA PHE A 237 49.59 10.64 19.98
C PHE A 237 50.90 10.29 20.69
N THR A 238 50.83 10.08 21.99
CA THR A 238 51.93 9.59 22.82
C THR A 238 51.42 8.44 23.69
N THR A 239 52.07 7.28 23.60
CA THR A 239 51.76 6.12 24.46
C THR A 239 52.46 6.26 25.81
N ASP A 240 51.97 5.53 26.82
CA ASP A 240 52.64 5.44 28.13
C ASP A 240 54.08 4.88 28.02
N ASN A 241 54.39 4.16 26.94
CA ASN A 241 55.72 3.62 26.65
C ASN A 241 56.63 4.61 25.86
N GLY A 242 56.16 5.83 25.60
CA GLY A 242 56.92 6.88 24.92
C GLY A 242 56.98 6.78 23.39
N GLN A 243 56.23 5.86 22.77
CA GLN A 243 56.06 5.86 21.31
C GLN A 243 55.11 6.99 20.89
N THR A 244 55.48 7.71 19.83
CA THR A 244 54.70 8.81 19.28
C THR A 244 54.39 8.60 17.79
N TRP A 245 53.22 9.05 17.35
CA TRP A 245 52.86 9.17 15.93
C TRP A 245 51.92 10.34 15.73
N GLU A 246 51.81 10.78 14.48
CA GLU A 246 51.00 11.92 14.07
C GLU A 246 49.93 11.45 13.07
N GLN A 247 48.75 12.07 13.12
CA GLN A 247 47.71 11.94 12.11
C GLN A 247 47.24 13.33 11.70
N GLN A 248 47.06 13.53 10.41
CA GLN A 248 46.56 14.79 9.85
C GLN A 248 45.30 14.52 9.03
N THR A 249 44.32 15.41 9.15
CA THR A 249 43.12 15.43 8.31
C THR A 249 42.91 16.84 7.76
N ARG A 250 42.41 16.94 6.53
CA ARG A 250 42.12 18.20 5.86
C ARG A 250 40.71 18.14 5.26
N VAL A 251 39.90 19.16 5.57
CA VAL A 251 38.55 19.30 5.04
C VAL A 251 38.48 20.56 4.19
N GLN A 252 38.34 20.40 2.88
CA GLN A 252 38.10 21.47 1.92
C GLN A 252 36.67 21.98 2.06
N LEU A 253 36.52 23.29 2.25
CA LEU A 253 35.23 23.95 2.39
C LEU A 253 34.86 24.65 1.09
N GLN A 254 33.71 24.30 0.52
CA GLN A 254 33.12 25.02 -0.59
C GLN A 254 31.94 25.84 -0.09
N MET A 255 32.03 27.16 -0.20
CA MET A 255 30.95 28.07 0.15
C MET A 255 29.89 28.08 -0.94
N ALA A 256 28.61 27.93 -0.55
CA ALA A 256 27.49 28.03 -1.47
C ALA A 256 26.30 28.79 -0.88
N THR A 257 25.61 29.51 -1.76
CA THR A 257 24.35 30.18 -1.46
C THR A 257 23.16 29.27 -1.74
N ILE A 258 22.01 29.55 -1.12
CA ILE A 258 20.78 28.77 -1.32
C ILE A 258 20.37 28.65 -2.81
N PRO A 259 20.44 29.73 -3.62
CA PRO A 259 20.15 29.63 -5.06
C PRO A 259 21.12 28.71 -5.81
N GLU A 260 22.42 28.77 -5.51
CA GLU A 260 23.43 27.90 -6.12
C GLU A 260 23.19 26.41 -5.78
N ILE A 261 22.74 26.12 -4.56
CA ILE A 261 22.33 24.77 -4.14
C ILE A 261 21.04 24.35 -4.87
N ALA A 262 20.09 25.27 -5.04
CA ALA A 262 18.84 25.00 -5.73
C ALA A 262 19.05 24.62 -7.21
N GLU A 263 20.02 25.24 -7.87
CA GLU A 263 20.37 24.90 -9.26
C GLU A 263 20.99 23.50 -9.40
N ARG A 264 21.60 22.96 -8.33
CA ARG A 264 22.20 21.61 -8.31
C ARG A 264 21.22 20.51 -7.95
N LEU A 265 20.02 20.85 -7.45
CA LEU A 265 19.03 19.88 -6.97
C LEU A 265 17.82 19.83 -7.90
N SER A 266 17.37 18.62 -8.21
CA SER A 266 16.14 18.42 -8.99
C SER A 266 15.31 17.25 -8.46
N ILE A 267 13.98 17.39 -8.51
CA ILE A 267 13.04 16.29 -8.27
C ILE A 267 12.91 15.51 -9.58
N GLU A 268 13.25 14.22 -9.57
CA GLU A 268 13.15 13.35 -10.75
C GLU A 268 11.75 12.73 -10.86
N SER A 269 11.24 12.20 -9.74
CA SER A 269 9.88 11.70 -9.65
C SER A 269 9.35 11.78 -8.22
N ILE A 270 8.02 11.77 -8.10
CA ILE A 270 7.31 11.61 -6.83
C ILE A 270 6.32 10.47 -7.03
N GLU A 271 6.52 9.38 -6.31
CA GLU A 271 5.79 8.13 -6.51
C GLU A 271 4.96 7.79 -5.27
N MET A 272 3.71 7.36 -5.48
CA MET A 272 2.81 6.90 -4.44
C MET A 272 1.76 5.96 -5.07
N PRO A 273 1.40 4.84 -4.42
CA PRO A 273 1.89 4.38 -3.11
C PRO A 273 3.21 3.61 -3.21
N THR A 274 4.08 3.83 -2.21
CA THR A 274 5.34 3.10 -2.03
C THR A 274 5.42 2.44 -0.66
N ASP A 275 6.39 1.54 -0.50
CA ASP A 275 6.75 0.95 0.79
C ASP A 275 7.80 1.78 1.54
N ALA A 276 8.17 1.33 2.75
CA ALA A 276 9.15 2.01 3.58
C ALA A 276 10.56 2.05 2.96
N MET A 277 10.85 1.21 1.97
CA MET A 277 12.13 1.17 1.25
C MET A 277 12.10 2.03 -0.02
N GLY A 278 10.94 2.58 -0.37
CA GLY A 278 10.76 3.42 -1.55
C GLY A 278 10.21 2.69 -2.78
N THR A 279 9.94 1.38 -2.69
CA THR A 279 9.49 0.56 -3.82
C THR A 279 8.01 0.79 -4.13
N VAL A 280 7.67 1.00 -5.40
CA VAL A 280 6.30 1.25 -5.87
C VAL A 280 5.41 0.00 -5.79
N ASP A 281 4.21 0.15 -5.22
CA ASP A 281 3.18 -0.89 -5.25
C ASP A 281 2.36 -0.82 -6.56
N SER A 282 2.79 -1.60 -7.55
CA SER A 282 2.11 -1.73 -8.85
C SER A 282 0.68 -2.27 -8.80
N LYS A 283 0.20 -2.81 -7.67
CA LYS A 283 -1.18 -3.30 -7.54
C LYS A 283 -2.18 -2.19 -7.28
N GLN A 284 -1.71 -1.06 -6.77
CA GLN A 284 -2.56 0.07 -6.42
C GLN A 284 -2.48 1.14 -7.51
N ARG A 285 -3.55 1.93 -7.59
CA ARG A 285 -3.58 3.08 -8.48
C ARG A 285 -2.68 4.16 -7.91
N GLU A 286 -1.92 4.82 -8.78
CA GLU A 286 -1.12 5.98 -8.43
C GLU A 286 -1.95 7.04 -7.67
N ASP A 287 -1.31 7.71 -6.72
CA ASP A 287 -1.86 8.84 -5.97
C ASP A 287 -3.20 8.53 -5.28
N THR A 288 -3.44 7.25 -4.94
CA THR A 288 -4.71 6.79 -4.40
C THR A 288 -4.53 6.05 -3.09
N LEU A 289 -5.34 6.40 -2.09
CA LEU A 289 -5.41 5.73 -0.80
C LEU A 289 -6.74 5.00 -0.68
N TYR A 290 -6.67 3.67 -0.55
CA TYR A 290 -7.85 2.81 -0.35
C TYR A 290 -8.03 2.53 1.13
N TYR A 291 -9.21 2.84 1.68
CA TYR A 291 -9.56 2.43 3.04
C TYR A 291 -10.89 1.69 3.07
N ALA A 292 -10.86 0.43 3.51
CA ALA A 292 -12.06 -0.38 3.64
C ALA A 292 -12.82 0.02 4.91
N ARG A 293 -14.09 0.40 4.77
CA ARG A 293 -14.99 0.50 5.93
C ARG A 293 -15.39 -0.91 6.36
N PRO A 294 -15.24 -1.28 7.64
CA PRO A 294 -15.65 -2.60 8.10
C PRO A 294 -17.15 -2.81 7.89
N LEU A 295 -17.51 -3.94 7.28
CA LEU A 295 -18.89 -4.36 6.98
C LEU A 295 -19.75 -4.47 8.25
N PHE A 296 -19.11 -4.87 9.36
CA PHE A 296 -19.74 -5.04 10.66
C PHE A 296 -19.02 -4.16 11.68
N GLY A 297 -19.23 -2.84 11.62
CA GLY A 297 -18.62 -1.91 12.59
C GLY A 297 -18.91 -2.24 14.06
N TRP A 298 -20.01 -2.96 14.33
CA TRP A 298 -20.35 -3.50 15.65
C TRP A 298 -19.48 -4.67 16.14
N LEU A 299 -18.77 -5.37 15.25
CA LEU A 299 -17.82 -6.43 15.61
C LEU A 299 -16.42 -5.90 15.97
N GLY A 300 -16.23 -4.57 16.00
CA GLY A 300 -15.02 -3.94 16.55
C GLY A 300 -13.73 -4.20 15.78
N THR A 301 -13.78 -4.75 14.56
CA THR A 301 -12.58 -5.15 13.82
C THR A 301 -12.18 -4.15 12.75
N SER A 302 -10.91 -3.76 12.83
CA SER A 302 -10.13 -2.85 11.97
C SER A 302 -10.27 -1.36 12.31
N GLN A 303 -9.62 -0.97 13.41
CA GLN A 303 -9.03 0.37 13.51
C GLN A 303 -7.66 0.29 12.83
N THR A 304 -7.45 1.04 11.75
CA THR A 304 -6.09 1.33 11.30
C THR A 304 -5.29 1.85 12.49
N ASN A 305 -4.10 1.30 12.73
CA ASN A 305 -3.28 1.77 13.83
C ASN A 305 -2.89 3.23 13.54
N ALA A 306 -3.37 4.15 14.37
CA ALA A 306 -3.11 5.58 14.22
C ALA A 306 -1.61 5.92 14.27
N TYR A 307 -0.79 5.05 14.87
CA TYR A 307 0.64 5.27 15.01
C TYR A 307 1.47 4.65 13.88
N GLU A 308 0.85 3.86 12.99
CA GLU A 308 1.52 3.25 11.86
C GLU A 308 1.11 3.96 10.56
N PRO A 309 2.08 4.22 9.67
CA PRO A 309 1.77 4.73 8.34
C PRO A 309 1.01 3.67 7.54
N ILE A 310 -0.03 4.09 6.81
CA ILE A 310 -0.80 3.20 5.95
C ILE A 310 -0.08 2.94 4.62
N THR A 311 0.73 3.89 4.18
CA THR A 311 1.54 3.82 2.97
C THR A 311 2.65 4.87 3.05
N TYR A 312 3.57 4.83 2.10
CA TYR A 312 4.60 5.84 1.91
C TYR A 312 4.43 6.50 0.55
N GLN A 313 5.04 7.67 0.41
CA GLN A 313 5.34 8.28 -0.87
C GLN A 313 6.85 8.46 -0.98
N THR A 314 7.43 8.19 -2.13
CA THR A 314 8.87 8.34 -2.35
C THR A 314 9.13 9.56 -3.18
N VAL A 315 10.02 10.44 -2.71
CA VAL A 315 10.54 11.56 -3.49
C VAL A 315 11.93 11.17 -3.97
N GLN A 316 12.13 11.09 -5.29
CA GLN A 316 13.43 10.85 -5.89
C GLN A 316 14.13 12.18 -6.14
N LEU A 317 15.20 12.43 -5.39
CA LEU A 317 16.00 13.65 -5.48
C LEU A 317 17.33 13.35 -6.14
N ARG A 318 17.68 14.13 -7.15
CA ARG A 318 18.96 14.07 -7.83
C ARG A 318 19.83 15.24 -7.41
N ASN A 319 21.05 14.93 -6.98
CA ASN A 319 22.10 15.91 -6.76
C ASN A 319 23.05 15.93 -7.97
N MET A 320 23.13 17.06 -8.65
CA MET A 320 24.01 17.27 -9.81
C MET A 320 25.40 17.78 -9.42
N GLY A 321 25.62 18.16 -8.15
CA GLY A 321 26.91 18.57 -7.62
C GLY A 321 27.84 17.39 -7.31
N GLU A 322 29.08 17.70 -6.94
CA GLU A 322 30.06 16.71 -6.46
C GLU A 322 29.93 16.48 -4.96
N GLU A 323 29.44 17.47 -4.22
CA GLU A 323 29.37 17.47 -2.77
C GLU A 323 28.09 16.79 -2.26
N THR A 324 28.14 16.25 -1.03
CA THR A 324 26.93 15.70 -0.38
C THR A 324 26.08 16.83 0.20
N ILE A 325 24.79 16.85 -0.11
CA ILE A 325 23.85 17.87 0.40
C ILE A 325 22.84 17.21 1.34
N HIS A 326 22.72 17.72 2.56
CA HIS A 326 21.71 17.25 3.51
C HIS A 326 20.42 18.07 3.38
N VAL A 327 19.30 17.40 3.22
CA VAL A 327 18.00 18.01 3.00
C VAL A 327 16.96 17.49 3.99
N VAL A 328 16.00 18.36 4.28
CA VAL A 328 14.76 18.04 4.97
C VAL A 328 13.66 17.99 3.91
N VAL A 329 13.09 16.81 3.69
CA VAL A 329 11.93 16.63 2.82
C VAL A 329 10.70 16.57 3.71
N SER A 330 9.73 17.42 3.46
CA SER A 330 8.45 17.39 4.17
C SER A 330 7.27 17.36 3.22
N SER A 331 6.15 16.81 3.70
CA SER A 331 4.89 16.76 2.95
C SER A 331 3.71 17.09 3.84
N ILE A 332 2.84 17.96 3.35
CA ILE A 332 1.60 18.36 4.01
C ILE A 332 0.40 17.96 3.14
N ASN A 333 -0.60 17.35 3.77
CA ASN A 333 -1.86 16.97 3.12
C ASN A 333 -2.89 18.09 3.29
N THR A 334 -3.40 18.61 2.16
CA THR A 334 -4.32 19.76 2.12
C THR A 334 -5.57 19.47 1.29
N ASP A 335 -6.69 20.13 1.64
CA ASP A 335 -7.93 20.07 0.88
C ASP A 335 -7.81 20.90 -0.41
N THR A 336 -8.09 20.31 -1.57
CA THR A 336 -7.98 20.99 -2.88
C THR A 336 -8.94 22.18 -3.01
N LYS A 337 -10.07 22.19 -2.29
CA LYS A 337 -11.08 23.26 -2.32
C LYS A 337 -10.84 24.33 -1.27
N ARG A 338 -10.39 23.94 -0.07
CA ARG A 338 -10.23 24.87 1.07
C ARG A 338 -8.79 25.33 1.29
N GLY A 339 -7.80 24.56 0.83
CA GLY A 339 -6.38 24.79 1.11
C GLY A 339 -5.99 24.54 2.57
N GLU A 340 -6.91 24.01 3.37
CA GLU A 340 -6.70 23.74 4.79
C GLU A 340 -5.99 22.39 5.00
N THR A 341 -5.20 22.29 6.07
CA THR A 341 -4.55 21.05 6.48
C THR A 341 -5.57 20.04 6.98
N ILE A 342 -5.38 18.77 6.63
CA ILE A 342 -6.37 17.73 6.89
C ILE A 342 -6.01 16.93 8.15
N PRO A 343 -6.82 16.98 9.22
CA PRO A 343 -6.48 16.30 10.47
C PRO A 343 -6.45 14.77 10.35
N PHE A 344 -7.31 14.18 9.52
CA PHE A 344 -7.35 12.72 9.35
C PHE A 344 -6.21 12.14 8.51
N LEU A 345 -5.38 12.99 7.88
CA LEU A 345 -4.16 12.60 7.18
C LEU A 345 -2.91 13.16 7.86
N ALA A 346 -3.06 13.73 9.07
CA ALA A 346 -1.96 14.27 9.84
C ALA A 346 -1.18 13.13 10.51
N PRO A 347 0.14 13.23 10.62
CA PRO A 347 0.92 12.29 11.41
C PRO A 347 0.58 12.40 12.90
N PRO A 348 0.76 11.31 13.67
CA PRO A 348 0.56 11.34 15.11
C PRO A 348 1.54 12.31 15.78
N ALA A 349 1.12 12.93 16.88
CA ALA A 349 1.93 13.90 17.61
C ALA A 349 3.28 13.33 18.09
N THR A 350 3.35 12.01 18.32
CA THR A 350 4.59 11.31 18.68
C THR A 350 5.60 11.22 17.54
N ALA A 351 5.16 11.30 16.28
CA ALA A 351 6.05 11.23 15.12
C ALA A 351 6.69 12.59 14.81
N ASN A 352 5.89 13.67 14.78
CA ASN A 352 6.37 15.00 14.36
C ASN A 352 5.96 16.15 15.30
N GLY A 353 5.87 15.89 16.60
CA GLY A 353 5.66 16.93 17.63
C GLY A 353 4.35 17.71 17.50
N GLY A 354 3.33 17.14 16.83
CA GLY A 354 2.04 17.79 16.60
C GLY A 354 1.98 18.68 15.34
N THR A 355 3.00 18.62 14.48
CA THR A 355 2.95 19.28 13.17
C THR A 355 2.20 18.43 12.16
N HIS A 356 1.40 19.04 11.27
CA HIS A 356 0.59 18.34 10.24
C HIS A 356 1.42 17.90 9.02
N GLN A 357 2.74 17.80 9.17
CA GLN A 357 3.69 17.50 8.10
C GLN A 357 4.38 16.17 8.38
N SER A 358 4.48 15.31 7.38
CA SER A 358 5.42 14.19 7.39
C SER A 358 6.80 14.70 7.03
N VAL A 359 7.85 14.29 7.76
CA VAL A 359 9.22 14.79 7.57
C VAL A 359 10.17 13.61 7.45
N ALA A 360 11.11 13.69 6.52
CA ALA A 360 12.24 12.79 6.39
C ALA A 360 13.52 13.59 6.18
N PHE A 361 14.61 13.06 6.72
CA PHE A 361 15.93 13.66 6.64
C PHE A 361 16.79 12.79 5.75
N ALA A 362 17.42 13.38 4.76
CA ALA A 362 18.19 12.65 3.75
C ALA A 362 19.51 13.34 3.45
N SER A 363 20.54 12.53 3.26
CA SER A 363 21.84 12.95 2.72
C SER A 363 21.85 12.59 1.24
N LEU A 364 22.13 13.55 0.36
CA LEU A 364 22.13 13.39 -1.09
C LEU A 364 23.57 13.39 -1.61
N PRO A 365 24.18 12.22 -1.87
CA PRO A 365 25.54 12.16 -2.41
C PRO A 365 25.63 12.79 -3.80
N GLY A 366 26.79 13.33 -4.15
CA GLY A 366 27.04 13.95 -5.44
C GLY A 366 26.80 12.98 -6.62
N GLY A 367 26.20 13.48 -7.69
CA GLY A 367 25.92 12.74 -8.93
C GLY A 367 24.89 11.60 -8.82
N MET A 368 24.31 11.34 -7.64
CA MET A 368 23.39 10.23 -7.41
C MET A 368 21.93 10.68 -7.25
N VAL A 369 21.03 9.73 -7.52
CA VAL A 369 19.60 9.84 -7.18
C VAL A 369 19.37 9.14 -5.86
N THR A 370 18.73 9.83 -4.93
CA THR A 370 18.41 9.31 -3.60
C THR A 370 16.90 9.21 -3.45
N GLU A 371 16.43 8.04 -3.02
CA GLU A 371 15.03 7.79 -2.70
C GLU A 371 14.74 8.20 -1.27
N VAL A 372 13.79 9.11 -1.08
CA VAL A 372 13.39 9.60 0.25
C VAL A 372 11.93 9.21 0.52
N PRO A 373 11.69 8.11 1.27
CA PRO A 373 10.34 7.67 1.62
C PRO A 373 9.76 8.53 2.75
N LEU A 374 8.56 9.07 2.53
CA LEU A 374 7.79 9.86 3.48
C LEU A 374 6.54 9.07 3.90
N PRO A 375 6.31 8.89 5.22
CA PRO A 375 5.14 8.17 5.71
C PRO A 375 3.85 8.98 5.48
N ILE A 376 2.78 8.30 5.07
CA ILE A 376 1.42 8.84 5.01
C ILE A 376 0.57 8.13 6.06
N TYR A 377 -0.10 8.90 6.91
CA TYR A 377 -0.97 8.41 7.97
C TYR A 377 -2.43 8.59 7.58
N PHE A 378 -3.31 7.73 8.10
CA PHE A 378 -4.74 7.82 7.84
C PHE A 378 -5.58 7.42 9.07
N HIS A 379 -6.40 8.37 9.53
CA HIS A 379 -7.27 8.24 10.69
C HIS A 379 -8.75 8.27 10.25
N PRO A 380 -9.42 7.10 10.11
CA PRO A 380 -10.80 7.06 9.61
C PRO A 380 -11.80 7.78 10.53
N MET A 381 -11.51 7.82 11.83
CA MET A 381 -12.19 8.62 12.84
C MET A 381 -11.17 9.56 13.43
N TYR A 382 -11.47 10.85 13.46
CA TYR A 382 -10.58 11.86 14.02
C TYR A 382 -11.36 12.85 14.88
N ILE A 383 -10.68 13.57 15.75
CA ILE A 383 -11.31 14.56 16.63
C ILE A 383 -11.03 15.94 16.05
N GLU A 384 -12.09 16.62 15.63
CA GLU A 384 -12.04 18.01 15.18
C GLU A 384 -12.81 18.86 16.19
N GLN A 385 -12.14 19.83 16.82
CA GLN A 385 -12.76 20.73 17.81
C GLN A 385 -13.54 19.99 18.94
N GLY A 386 -13.04 18.84 19.37
CA GLY A 386 -13.66 18.01 20.42
C GLY A 386 -14.85 17.16 19.97
N LYS A 387 -15.17 17.12 18.66
CA LYS A 387 -16.20 16.24 18.10
C LYS A 387 -15.57 15.14 17.24
N PRO A 388 -16.04 13.88 17.37
CA PRO A 388 -15.59 12.81 16.50
C PRO A 388 -16.20 12.99 15.10
N GLU A 389 -15.33 13.20 14.12
CA GLU A 389 -15.69 13.33 12.71
C GLU A 389 -15.14 12.14 11.89
N GLN A 390 -15.75 11.91 10.74
CA GLN A 390 -15.40 10.80 9.84
C GLN A 390 -14.64 11.31 8.63
N ALA A 391 -13.62 10.56 8.20
CA ALA A 391 -12.87 10.88 6.99
C ALA A 391 -13.79 10.91 5.75
N ILE A 392 -13.75 12.04 5.03
CA ILE A 392 -14.59 12.30 3.87
C ILE A 392 -13.88 11.79 2.61
N PRO A 393 -14.47 10.88 1.81
CA PRO A 393 -13.89 10.49 0.52
C PRO A 393 -13.87 11.69 -0.44
N GLY A 394 -12.77 11.87 -1.17
CA GLY A 394 -12.60 13.06 -2.01
C GLY A 394 -11.23 13.18 -2.66
N GLU A 395 -11.02 14.34 -3.28
CA GLU A 395 -9.77 14.75 -3.90
C GLU A 395 -9.04 15.72 -2.97
N TYR A 396 -7.78 15.42 -2.72
CA TYR A 396 -6.88 16.14 -1.84
C TYR A 396 -5.56 16.43 -2.58
N ALA A 397 -4.71 17.27 -1.99
CA ALA A 397 -3.40 17.60 -2.53
C ALA A 397 -2.30 17.39 -1.50
N ARG A 398 -1.18 16.88 -1.96
CA ARG A 398 0.08 16.72 -1.23
C ARG A 398 1.00 17.83 -1.66
N ASP A 399 1.46 18.62 -0.70
CA ASP A 399 2.41 19.70 -0.91
C ASP A 399 3.76 19.24 -0.36
N ILE A 400 4.67 18.86 -1.26
CA ILE A 400 6.00 18.36 -0.95
C ILE A 400 6.96 19.54 -1.00
N THR A 401 7.72 19.76 0.07
CA THR A 401 8.74 20.80 0.17
C THR A 401 10.09 20.21 0.55
N VAL A 402 11.14 20.63 -0.15
CA VAL A 402 12.53 20.29 0.15
C VAL A 402 13.25 21.53 0.66
N LYS A 403 13.84 21.43 1.84
CA LYS A 403 14.67 22.48 2.46
C LYS A 403 16.09 21.97 2.65
N VAL A 404 17.06 22.87 2.63
CA VAL A 404 18.42 22.52 3.10
C VAL A 404 18.31 22.30 4.60
N TRP A 405 18.99 21.28 5.12
CA TRP A 405 19.14 21.16 6.57
C TRP A 405 19.69 22.48 7.17
N GLY A 406 19.24 22.88 8.37
CA GLY A 406 19.71 24.12 9.00
C GLY A 406 19.24 25.44 8.37
N SER A 407 18.42 25.42 7.30
CA SER A 407 17.83 26.61 6.69
C SER A 407 16.31 26.53 6.62
N ASP A 408 15.65 27.67 6.79
CA ASP A 408 14.19 27.78 6.61
C ASP A 408 13.77 27.94 5.14
N ALA A 409 14.73 28.20 4.24
CA ALA A 409 14.45 28.42 2.84
C ALA A 409 13.97 27.14 2.15
N THR A 410 12.91 27.28 1.36
CA THR A 410 12.38 26.21 0.53
C THR A 410 13.08 26.24 -0.81
N ILE A 411 13.77 25.15 -1.15
CA ILE A 411 14.52 25.01 -2.40
C ILE A 411 13.58 24.55 -3.52
N LEU A 412 12.87 23.45 -3.26
CA LEU A 412 11.99 22.80 -4.21
C LEU A 412 10.62 22.63 -3.57
N ARG A 413 9.57 22.85 -4.36
CA ARG A 413 8.18 22.67 -3.93
C ARG A 413 7.36 22.09 -5.07
N GLU A 414 6.65 21.02 -4.80
CA GLU A 414 5.80 20.36 -5.79
C GLU A 414 4.48 19.92 -5.18
N LYS A 415 3.39 20.12 -5.93
CA LYS A 415 2.05 19.70 -5.53
C LYS A 415 1.60 18.49 -6.34
N ARG A 416 1.18 17.43 -5.66
CA ARG A 416 0.66 16.20 -6.27
C ARG A 416 -0.75 15.87 -5.77
N PRO A 417 -1.62 15.28 -6.60
CA PRO A 417 -2.97 14.92 -6.15
C PRO A 417 -2.93 13.75 -5.17
N LEU A 418 -4.01 13.60 -4.40
CA LEU A 418 -4.25 12.47 -3.50
C LEU A 418 -5.75 12.13 -3.52
N HIS A 419 -6.09 10.92 -3.94
CA HIS A 419 -7.46 10.45 -4.05
C HIS A 419 -7.79 9.50 -2.90
N LEU A 420 -8.79 9.84 -2.10
CA LEU A 420 -9.26 8.97 -1.02
C LEU A 420 -10.50 8.18 -1.47
N ILE A 421 -10.34 6.88 -1.70
CA ILE A 421 -11.41 6.01 -2.23
C ILE A 421 -11.85 4.99 -1.18
N VAL A 422 -13.17 4.92 -0.96
CA VAL A 422 -13.80 3.90 -0.11
C VAL A 422 -14.45 2.83 -0.98
N PRO A 423 -13.98 1.58 -0.93
CA PRO A 423 -14.68 0.48 -1.57
C PRO A 423 -15.99 0.20 -0.84
N ASN A 424 -17.09 0.09 -1.59
CA ASN A 424 -18.39 -0.24 -1.04
C ASN A 424 -18.48 -1.76 -0.77
N GLN A 425 -18.06 -2.15 0.44
CA GLN A 425 -18.06 -3.54 0.90
C GLN A 425 -19.47 -4.16 0.98
N GLN A 426 -20.50 -3.35 1.26
CA GLN A 426 -21.89 -3.82 1.27
C GLN A 426 -22.35 -4.23 -0.14
N ALA A 427 -22.04 -3.42 -1.15
CA ALA A 427 -22.32 -3.75 -2.55
C ALA A 427 -21.63 -5.04 -2.98
N LEU A 428 -20.38 -5.24 -2.56
CA LEU A 428 -19.61 -6.45 -2.82
C LEU A 428 -20.29 -7.68 -2.20
N LEU A 429 -20.62 -7.64 -0.90
CA LEU A 429 -21.23 -8.76 -0.20
C LEU A 429 -22.59 -9.14 -0.79
N ILE A 430 -23.47 -8.16 -1.01
CA ILE A 430 -24.83 -8.41 -1.53
C ILE A 430 -24.76 -8.96 -2.95
N SER A 431 -23.88 -8.42 -3.79
CA SER A 431 -23.67 -8.93 -5.14
C SER A 431 -23.10 -10.34 -5.13
N LEU A 432 -22.15 -10.64 -4.24
CA LEU A 432 -21.60 -11.98 -4.08
C LEU A 432 -22.68 -12.98 -3.67
N LEU A 433 -23.51 -12.63 -2.69
CA LEU A 433 -24.63 -13.45 -2.26
C LEU A 433 -25.63 -13.67 -3.41
N ALA A 434 -25.95 -12.62 -4.16
CA ALA A 434 -26.84 -12.72 -5.33
C ALA A 434 -26.28 -13.66 -6.40
N ILE A 435 -24.97 -13.58 -6.70
CA ILE A 435 -24.29 -14.47 -7.65
C ILE A 435 -24.37 -15.93 -7.17
N ILE A 436 -24.09 -16.17 -5.88
CA ILE A 436 -24.16 -17.53 -5.29
C ILE A 436 -25.60 -18.06 -5.37
N CYS A 437 -26.59 -17.29 -4.92
CA CYS A 437 -28.00 -17.67 -4.96
C CYS A 437 -28.47 -17.95 -6.39
N SER A 438 -28.16 -17.07 -7.35
CA SER A 438 -28.52 -17.25 -8.75
C SER A 438 -27.83 -18.48 -9.35
N SER A 439 -26.56 -18.73 -9.03
CA SER A 439 -25.82 -19.90 -9.50
C SER A 439 -26.41 -21.20 -8.97
N ILE A 440 -26.80 -21.24 -7.69
CA ILE A 440 -27.49 -22.38 -7.09
C ILE A 440 -28.86 -22.58 -7.75
N GLY A 441 -29.64 -21.51 -7.92
CA GLY A 441 -30.94 -21.56 -8.60
C GLY A 441 -30.84 -22.12 -10.01
N PHE A 442 -29.86 -21.63 -10.78
CA PHE A 442 -29.58 -22.12 -12.12
C PHE A 442 -29.17 -23.60 -12.14
N ALA A 443 -28.29 -24.03 -11.22
CA ALA A 443 -27.90 -25.42 -11.10
C ALA A 443 -29.07 -26.35 -10.72
N VAL A 444 -29.97 -25.90 -9.84
CA VAL A 444 -31.20 -26.61 -9.48
C VAL A 444 -32.11 -26.76 -10.69
N VAL A 445 -32.32 -25.69 -11.45
CA VAL A 445 -33.14 -25.73 -12.66
C VAL A 445 -32.54 -26.68 -13.69
N LEU A 446 -31.23 -26.62 -13.95
CA LEU A 446 -30.57 -27.55 -14.89
C LEU A 446 -30.69 -29.01 -14.45
N ARG A 447 -30.48 -29.30 -13.16
CA ARG A 447 -30.55 -30.67 -12.62
C ARG A 447 -31.97 -31.24 -12.60
N PHE A 448 -32.98 -30.40 -12.36
CA PHE A 448 -34.36 -30.83 -12.15
C PHE A 448 -35.33 -30.36 -13.24
N HIS A 449 -34.82 -29.93 -14.40
CA HIS A 449 -35.66 -29.38 -15.49
C HIS A 449 -36.78 -30.34 -15.89
N GLU A 450 -36.51 -31.63 -16.07
CA GLU A 450 -37.54 -32.63 -16.42
C GLU A 450 -38.67 -32.70 -15.38
N ARG A 451 -38.34 -32.60 -14.09
CA ARG A 451 -39.33 -32.61 -13.01
C ARG A 451 -40.13 -31.32 -12.94
N ILE A 452 -39.53 -30.19 -13.29
CA ILE A 452 -40.21 -28.88 -13.32
C ILE A 452 -41.22 -28.87 -14.46
N PHE A 453 -40.83 -29.31 -15.66
CA PHE A 453 -41.74 -29.37 -16.81
C PHE A 453 -42.84 -30.43 -16.65
N ALA A 454 -42.54 -31.58 -16.03
CA ALA A 454 -43.53 -32.64 -15.78
C ALA A 454 -44.66 -32.23 -14.81
N ARG A 455 -44.49 -31.14 -14.04
CA ARG A 455 -45.54 -30.62 -13.14
C ARG A 455 -46.64 -29.85 -13.86
N PHE A 456 -46.41 -29.42 -15.10
CA PHE A 456 -47.35 -28.60 -15.86
C PHE A 456 -48.01 -29.39 -16.98
N THR A 457 -49.30 -29.12 -17.20
CA THR A 457 -50.00 -29.63 -18.38
C THR A 457 -49.61 -28.83 -19.62
N THR A 458 -49.73 -29.41 -20.82
CA THR A 458 -49.44 -28.73 -22.08
C THR A 458 -50.23 -27.42 -22.23
N LYS A 459 -51.52 -27.41 -21.82
CA LYS A 459 -52.36 -26.20 -21.80
C LYS A 459 -51.74 -25.10 -20.93
N GLN A 460 -51.26 -25.44 -19.73
CA GLN A 460 -50.65 -24.47 -18.82
C GLN A 460 -49.34 -23.90 -19.38
N ILE A 461 -48.48 -24.74 -19.98
CA ILE A 461 -47.23 -24.27 -20.58
C ILE A 461 -47.51 -23.26 -21.71
N ILE A 462 -48.51 -23.54 -22.56
CA ILE A 462 -48.92 -22.63 -23.64
C ILE A 462 -49.39 -21.28 -23.07
N VAL A 463 -50.23 -21.30 -22.04
CA VAL A 463 -50.73 -20.07 -21.41
C VAL A 463 -49.60 -19.29 -20.73
N ILE A 464 -48.67 -19.96 -20.05
CA ILE A 464 -47.49 -19.33 -19.43
C ILE A 464 -46.63 -18.66 -20.50
N ALA A 465 -46.38 -19.33 -21.62
CA ALA A 465 -45.62 -18.75 -22.73
C ALA A 465 -46.33 -17.53 -23.33
N LEU A 466 -47.65 -17.61 -23.57
CA LEU A 466 -48.45 -16.50 -24.10
C LEU A 466 -48.42 -15.28 -23.16
N PHE A 467 -48.58 -15.49 -21.86
CA PHE A 467 -48.46 -14.41 -20.87
C PHE A 467 -47.04 -13.86 -20.79
N GLY A 468 -46.01 -14.72 -20.83
CA GLY A 468 -44.61 -14.29 -20.88
C GLY A 468 -44.31 -13.41 -22.10
N THR A 469 -44.83 -13.78 -23.28
CA THR A 469 -44.74 -12.96 -24.50
C THR A 469 -45.53 -11.66 -24.37
N THR A 470 -46.73 -11.71 -23.78
CA THR A 470 -47.56 -10.50 -23.56
C THR A 470 -46.88 -9.53 -22.62
N ILE A 471 -46.29 -10.01 -21.53
CA ILE A 471 -45.48 -9.21 -20.61
C ILE A 471 -44.27 -8.61 -21.35
N PHE A 472 -43.59 -9.41 -22.17
CA PHE A 472 -42.46 -8.91 -22.96
C PHE A 472 -42.88 -7.77 -23.90
N VAL A 473 -43.94 -7.95 -24.70
CA VAL A 473 -44.42 -6.94 -25.66
C VAL A 473 -45.03 -5.73 -24.95
N GLY A 474 -45.80 -5.93 -23.88
CA GLY A 474 -46.53 -4.87 -23.20
C GLY A 474 -45.70 -4.06 -22.21
N VAL A 475 -44.67 -4.66 -21.62
CA VAL A 475 -43.83 -4.03 -20.59
C VAL A 475 -42.41 -3.77 -21.10
N MET A 476 -41.75 -4.80 -21.63
CA MET A 476 -40.32 -4.71 -21.95
C MET A 476 -40.06 -3.82 -23.16
N VAL A 477 -40.81 -3.99 -24.26
CA VAL A 477 -40.61 -3.24 -25.51
C VAL A 477 -40.85 -1.72 -25.32
N PRO A 478 -41.96 -1.26 -24.68
CA PRO A 478 -42.14 0.16 -24.40
C PRO A 478 -41.07 0.71 -23.47
N SER A 479 -40.66 -0.08 -22.47
CA SER A 479 -39.62 0.31 -21.52
C SER A 479 -38.27 0.56 -22.19
N THR A 480 -37.86 -0.33 -23.10
CA THR A 480 -36.56 -0.21 -23.77
C THR A 480 -36.55 0.82 -24.90
N LEU A 481 -37.66 1.02 -25.62
CA LEU A 481 -37.70 1.91 -26.79
C LEU A 481 -38.23 3.31 -26.48
N PHE A 482 -39.33 3.41 -25.73
CA PHE A 482 -40.07 4.67 -25.54
C PHE A 482 -39.69 5.37 -24.23
N LEU A 483 -39.52 4.63 -23.15
CA LEU A 483 -39.26 5.22 -21.83
C LEU A 483 -37.83 5.77 -21.68
N ASN A 484 -36.90 5.43 -22.56
CA ASN A 484 -35.58 6.07 -22.63
C ASN A 484 -35.67 7.56 -22.95
N LEU A 485 -36.66 7.98 -23.75
CA LEU A 485 -36.90 9.40 -24.03
C LEU A 485 -37.41 10.13 -22.78
N ILE A 486 -38.30 9.47 -22.01
CA ILE A 486 -38.80 10.02 -20.74
C ILE A 486 -37.67 10.13 -19.71
N ARG A 487 -36.74 9.18 -19.67
CA ARG A 487 -35.52 9.25 -18.82
C ARG A 487 -34.64 10.44 -19.17
N ALA A 488 -34.49 10.76 -20.46
CA ALA A 488 -33.72 11.90 -20.90
C ALA A 488 -34.36 13.25 -20.49
N VAL A 489 -35.70 13.33 -20.43
CA VAL A 489 -36.41 14.58 -20.08
C VAL A 489 -36.58 14.75 -18.56
N LEU A 490 -36.97 13.70 -17.83
CA LEU A 490 -37.28 13.77 -16.39
C LEU A 490 -36.06 13.49 -15.49
N GLY A 491 -34.94 13.03 -16.06
CA GLY A 491 -33.73 12.70 -15.32
C GLY A 491 -34.01 11.70 -14.18
N PRO A 492 -33.58 11.98 -12.93
CA PRO A 492 -33.71 11.04 -11.81
C PRO A 492 -35.16 10.82 -11.35
N PHE A 493 -36.11 11.69 -11.71
CA PHE A 493 -37.52 11.53 -11.36
C PHE A 493 -38.28 10.65 -12.35
N SER A 494 -37.66 10.25 -13.47
CA SER A 494 -38.30 9.38 -14.47
C SER A 494 -38.78 8.07 -13.86
N VAL A 495 -38.07 7.56 -12.85
CA VAL A 495 -38.40 6.34 -12.10
C VAL A 495 -39.84 6.34 -11.61
N LEU A 496 -40.37 7.48 -11.19
CA LEU A 496 -41.74 7.58 -10.71
C LEU A 496 -42.73 7.22 -11.82
N LEU A 497 -42.56 7.77 -13.02
CA LEU A 497 -43.50 7.55 -14.12
C LEU A 497 -43.23 6.23 -14.85
N THR A 498 -41.96 5.95 -15.14
CA THR A 498 -41.58 4.74 -15.87
C THR A 498 -41.80 3.49 -15.03
N GLY A 499 -41.48 3.56 -13.73
CA GLY A 499 -41.72 2.49 -12.78
C GLY A 499 -43.22 2.23 -12.59
N LEU A 500 -44.05 3.28 -12.56
CA LEU A 500 -45.50 3.12 -12.39
C LEU A 500 -46.05 2.27 -13.52
N ILE A 501 -45.74 2.59 -14.78
CA ILE A 501 -46.30 1.85 -15.91
C ILE A 501 -45.71 0.44 -15.97
N ASN A 502 -44.39 0.30 -15.82
CA ASN A 502 -43.72 -0.97 -16.02
C ASN A 502 -44.01 -1.98 -14.91
N GLU A 503 -43.77 -1.58 -13.65
CA GLU A 503 -43.88 -2.50 -12.52
C GLU A 503 -45.34 -2.84 -12.23
N THR A 504 -46.26 -1.86 -12.29
CA THR A 504 -47.68 -2.18 -12.08
C THR A 504 -48.21 -3.13 -13.15
N LEU A 505 -47.86 -2.92 -14.42
CA LEU A 505 -48.34 -3.75 -15.53
C LEU A 505 -47.70 -5.14 -15.49
N TYR A 506 -46.40 -5.24 -15.20
CA TYR A 506 -45.69 -6.51 -15.02
C TYR A 506 -46.35 -7.34 -13.93
N TYR A 507 -46.49 -6.79 -12.73
CA TYR A 507 -47.06 -7.51 -11.60
C TYR A 507 -48.57 -7.75 -11.73
N ALA A 508 -49.31 -6.90 -12.44
CA ALA A 508 -50.72 -7.15 -12.75
C ALA A 508 -50.88 -8.38 -13.67
N LEU A 509 -50.10 -8.47 -14.74
CA LEU A 509 -50.14 -9.61 -15.67
C LEU A 509 -49.61 -10.89 -15.02
N LEU A 510 -48.53 -10.79 -14.23
CA LEU A 510 -47.97 -11.91 -13.50
C LEU A 510 -48.97 -12.46 -12.48
N THR A 511 -49.61 -11.59 -11.70
CA THR A 511 -50.61 -12.00 -10.69
C THR A 511 -51.86 -12.58 -11.35
N ALA A 512 -52.30 -12.00 -12.47
CA ALA A 512 -53.43 -12.54 -13.23
C ALA A 512 -53.16 -13.98 -13.71
N LEU A 513 -51.94 -14.25 -14.20
CA LEU A 513 -51.51 -15.60 -14.58
C LEU A 513 -51.43 -16.54 -13.36
N LEU A 514 -50.88 -16.07 -12.24
CA LEU A 514 -50.78 -16.87 -11.02
C LEU A 514 -52.15 -17.30 -10.52
N ILE A 515 -53.14 -16.40 -10.53
CA ILE A 515 -54.53 -16.69 -10.17
C ILE A 515 -55.19 -17.62 -11.19
N TYR A 516 -54.93 -17.42 -12.49
CA TYR A 516 -55.46 -18.29 -13.54
C TYR A 516 -54.99 -19.75 -13.39
N ILE A 517 -53.72 -19.96 -13.03
CA ILE A 517 -53.14 -21.31 -12.91
C ILE A 517 -53.37 -21.93 -11.53
N SER A 518 -53.23 -21.13 -10.48
CA SER A 518 -53.21 -21.60 -9.09
C SER A 518 -54.57 -21.47 -8.38
N GLY A 519 -55.54 -20.78 -9.00
CA GLY A 519 -56.83 -20.44 -8.39
C GLY A 519 -56.79 -19.17 -7.53
N ALA A 520 -57.97 -18.60 -7.26
CA ALA A 520 -58.10 -17.44 -6.37
C ALA A 520 -57.83 -17.85 -4.91
N PRO A 521 -57.20 -16.98 -4.10
CA PRO A 521 -56.87 -17.29 -2.70
C PRO A 521 -58.10 -17.57 -1.81
N GLU A 522 -59.27 -17.05 -2.20
CA GLU A 522 -60.55 -17.22 -1.47
C GLU A 522 -61.19 -18.59 -1.73
N ASP A 523 -60.88 -19.25 -2.86
CA ASP A 523 -61.46 -20.54 -3.29
C ASP A 523 -60.49 -21.72 -3.07
N ALA A 524 -59.44 -21.52 -2.27
CA ALA A 524 -58.31 -22.43 -2.09
C ALA A 524 -58.62 -23.68 -1.23
N THR A 525 -59.83 -24.27 -1.34
CA THR A 525 -60.14 -25.59 -0.75
C THR A 525 -59.57 -26.75 -1.56
N ARG A 526 -58.97 -26.49 -2.73
CA ARG A 526 -58.35 -27.50 -3.58
C ARG A 526 -56.84 -27.52 -3.37
N HIS A 527 -56.37 -28.52 -2.63
CA HIS A 527 -54.98 -28.81 -2.29
C HIS A 527 -54.14 -29.24 -3.52
N ASP A 528 -54.24 -28.54 -4.66
CA ASP A 528 -53.49 -28.91 -5.86
C ASP A 528 -52.13 -28.19 -5.86
N SER A 529 -51.04 -28.94 -5.90
CA SER A 529 -49.64 -28.47 -5.87
C SER A 529 -49.23 -27.65 -7.11
N ARG A 530 -50.16 -27.36 -8.01
CA ARG A 530 -50.00 -26.74 -9.32
C ARG A 530 -49.89 -25.22 -9.22
N GLY A 531 -48.69 -24.68 -9.39
CA GLY A 531 -48.44 -23.24 -9.35
C GLY A 531 -46.97 -22.88 -9.08
N SER A 532 -46.20 -23.80 -8.48
CA SER A 532 -44.77 -23.58 -8.29
C SER A 532 -44.00 -23.75 -9.59
N GLY A 533 -43.27 -22.71 -9.99
CA GLY A 533 -42.48 -22.62 -11.22
C GLY A 533 -43.07 -21.69 -12.28
N VAL A 534 -44.27 -21.15 -12.07
CA VAL A 534 -44.89 -20.22 -13.04
C VAL A 534 -44.04 -18.96 -13.20
N ILE A 535 -43.55 -18.38 -12.09
CA ILE A 535 -42.73 -17.16 -12.11
C ILE A 535 -41.39 -17.43 -12.81
N LEU A 536 -40.79 -18.60 -12.55
CA LEU A 536 -39.58 -19.07 -13.22
C LEU A 536 -39.78 -19.16 -14.73
N LEU A 537 -40.85 -19.82 -15.21
CA LEU A 537 -41.09 -20.00 -16.64
C LEU A 537 -41.39 -18.67 -17.35
N VAL A 538 -42.24 -17.81 -16.76
CA VAL A 538 -42.51 -16.47 -17.34
C VAL A 538 -41.22 -15.66 -17.45
N SER A 539 -40.41 -15.66 -16.39
CA SER A 539 -39.16 -14.90 -16.37
C SER A 539 -38.13 -15.48 -17.34
N ALA A 540 -38.10 -16.80 -17.53
CA ALA A 540 -37.26 -17.43 -18.54
C ALA A 540 -37.67 -17.05 -19.96
N VAL A 541 -38.97 -17.07 -20.28
CA VAL A 541 -39.49 -16.62 -21.58
C VAL A 541 -39.13 -15.15 -21.81
N ARG A 542 -39.33 -14.30 -20.80
CA ARG A 542 -38.97 -12.87 -20.87
C ARG A 542 -37.47 -12.68 -21.09
N LEU A 543 -36.61 -13.38 -20.36
CA LEU A 543 -35.15 -13.29 -20.49
C LEU A 543 -34.69 -13.73 -21.88
N LEU A 544 -35.21 -14.85 -22.40
CA LEU A 544 -34.87 -15.36 -23.73
C LEU A 544 -35.33 -14.40 -24.83
N LEU A 545 -36.58 -13.92 -24.79
CA LEU A 545 -37.09 -12.96 -25.76
C LEU A 545 -36.31 -11.65 -25.72
N SER A 546 -36.02 -11.13 -24.52
CA SER A 546 -35.26 -9.88 -24.36
C SER A 546 -33.81 -10.02 -24.83
N GLY A 547 -33.20 -11.17 -24.57
CA GLY A 547 -31.85 -11.46 -25.03
C GLY A 547 -31.75 -11.61 -26.55
N VAL A 548 -32.74 -12.25 -27.19
CA VAL A 548 -32.78 -12.43 -28.66
C VAL A 548 -33.12 -11.12 -29.39
N THR A 549 -34.05 -10.32 -28.86
CA THR A 549 -34.54 -9.11 -29.54
C THR A 549 -33.65 -7.89 -29.32
N PHE A 550 -33.13 -7.70 -28.11
CA PHE A 550 -32.39 -6.50 -27.72
C PHE A 550 -30.91 -6.77 -27.43
N GLY A 551 -30.44 -8.02 -27.50
CA GLY A 551 -29.05 -8.37 -27.19
C GLY A 551 -28.69 -8.21 -25.70
N LEU A 552 -29.67 -8.13 -24.81
CA LEU A 552 -29.51 -7.82 -23.38
C LEU A 552 -29.03 -9.03 -22.53
N PHE A 553 -28.22 -9.93 -23.10
CA PHE A 553 -27.60 -11.04 -22.35
C PHE A 553 -26.37 -10.56 -21.56
N THR A 554 -26.59 -9.68 -20.58
CA THR A 554 -25.51 -9.27 -19.67
C THR A 554 -25.43 -10.25 -18.48
N PRO A 555 -24.22 -10.56 -17.96
CA PRO A 555 -24.07 -11.38 -16.75
C PRO A 555 -24.87 -10.83 -15.58
N MET A 556 -24.94 -9.49 -15.47
CA MET A 556 -25.75 -8.80 -14.47
C MET A 556 -27.25 -9.12 -14.60
N ALA A 557 -27.81 -9.06 -15.81
CA ALA A 557 -29.22 -9.36 -16.04
C ALA A 557 -29.57 -10.81 -15.67
N ILE A 558 -28.66 -11.76 -15.94
CA ILE A 558 -28.84 -13.17 -15.57
C ILE A 558 -28.86 -13.33 -14.05
N VAL A 559 -27.89 -12.72 -13.35
CA VAL A 559 -27.79 -12.78 -11.88
C VAL A 559 -29.02 -12.14 -11.23
N TYR A 560 -29.39 -10.93 -11.66
CA TYR A 560 -30.56 -10.22 -11.16
C TYR A 560 -31.85 -11.02 -11.39
N THR A 561 -32.08 -11.50 -12.62
CA THR A 561 -33.28 -12.28 -12.96
C THR A 561 -33.33 -13.57 -12.13
N GLY A 562 -32.20 -14.26 -11.98
CA GLY A 562 -32.11 -15.47 -11.16
C GLY A 562 -32.45 -15.21 -9.69
N THR A 563 -31.88 -14.15 -9.09
CA THR A 563 -32.19 -13.77 -7.70
C THR A 563 -33.64 -13.32 -7.53
N SER A 564 -34.18 -12.49 -8.42
CA SER A 564 -35.57 -12.02 -8.38
C SER A 564 -36.56 -13.18 -8.48
N VAL A 565 -36.35 -14.12 -9.41
CA VAL A 565 -37.18 -15.33 -9.52
C VAL A 565 -37.16 -16.16 -8.25
N LEU A 566 -35.99 -16.39 -7.65
CA LEU A 566 -35.91 -17.13 -6.39
C LEU A 566 -36.67 -16.42 -5.27
N LEU A 567 -36.54 -15.10 -5.15
CA LEU A 567 -37.24 -14.33 -4.11
C LEU A 567 -38.76 -14.38 -4.32
N LEU A 568 -39.23 -14.11 -5.54
CA LEU A 568 -40.66 -14.05 -5.87
C LEU A 568 -41.33 -15.43 -5.80
N GLU A 569 -40.68 -16.49 -6.31
CA GLU A 569 -41.18 -17.86 -6.21
C GLU A 569 -41.23 -18.33 -4.75
N THR A 570 -40.21 -18.03 -3.95
CA THR A 570 -40.21 -18.35 -2.50
C THR A 570 -41.28 -17.55 -1.76
N GLY A 571 -41.42 -16.25 -2.05
CA GLY A 571 -42.43 -15.39 -1.46
C GLY A 571 -43.86 -15.84 -1.81
N PHE A 572 -44.09 -16.24 -3.06
CA PHE A 572 -45.35 -16.80 -3.51
C PHE A 572 -45.70 -18.09 -2.77
N LEU A 573 -44.74 -19.01 -2.63
CA LEU A 573 -44.92 -20.26 -1.89
C LEU A 573 -45.31 -20.01 -0.43
N PHE A 574 -44.76 -18.97 0.21
CA PHE A 574 -45.07 -18.62 1.59
C PHE A 574 -46.50 -18.10 1.80
N VAL A 575 -47.09 -17.48 0.77
CA VAL A 575 -48.38 -16.77 0.90
C VAL A 575 -49.51 -17.43 0.11
N ARG A 576 -49.23 -18.55 -0.56
CA ARG A 576 -50.14 -19.26 -1.45
C ARG A 576 -51.56 -19.51 -0.91
N GLY A 577 -51.73 -19.69 0.40
CA GLY A 577 -53.03 -19.92 1.07
C GLY A 577 -53.57 -18.73 1.88
N ARG A 578 -53.05 -17.52 1.68
CA ARG A 578 -53.44 -16.32 2.44
C ARG A 578 -54.15 -15.32 1.53
N ASN A 579 -54.80 -14.33 2.14
CA ASN A 579 -55.58 -13.29 1.44
C ASN A 579 -54.73 -12.54 0.39
N ILE A 580 -55.40 -11.95 -0.60
CA ILE A 580 -54.73 -11.19 -1.67
C ILE A 580 -53.88 -10.01 -1.15
N LEU A 581 -54.27 -9.42 -0.02
CA LEU A 581 -53.47 -8.39 0.65
C LEU A 581 -52.11 -8.93 1.10
N ALA A 582 -52.07 -10.17 1.58
CA ALA A 582 -50.81 -10.80 1.96
C ALA A 582 -49.94 -11.06 0.72
N TRP A 583 -50.54 -11.43 -0.43
CA TRP A 583 -49.80 -11.58 -1.68
C TRP A 583 -49.15 -10.25 -2.07
N ALA A 584 -49.91 -9.16 -2.02
CA ALA A 584 -49.42 -7.83 -2.38
C ALA A 584 -48.26 -7.37 -1.48
N VAL A 585 -48.35 -7.61 -0.17
CA VAL A 585 -47.29 -7.23 0.78
C VAL A 585 -46.03 -8.06 0.59
N VAL A 586 -46.14 -9.39 0.47
CA VAL A 586 -44.94 -10.25 0.39
C VAL A 586 -44.29 -10.18 -0.98
N LEU A 587 -45.06 -10.16 -2.07
CA LEU A 587 -44.48 -9.96 -3.41
C LEU A 587 -43.86 -8.57 -3.53
N GLY A 588 -44.48 -7.53 -2.96
CA GLY A 588 -43.88 -6.20 -2.87
C GLY A 588 -42.59 -6.16 -2.05
N LEU A 589 -42.50 -6.90 -0.94
CA LEU A 589 -41.27 -6.97 -0.16
C LEU A 589 -40.16 -7.74 -0.90
N CYS A 590 -40.51 -8.86 -1.54
CA CYS A 590 -39.58 -9.63 -2.37
C CYS A 590 -39.03 -8.79 -3.53
N ASP A 591 -39.89 -7.98 -4.17
CA ASP A 591 -39.49 -7.10 -5.25
C ASP A 591 -38.66 -5.92 -4.77
N ALA A 592 -39.00 -5.30 -3.64
CA ALA A 592 -38.17 -4.28 -2.99
C ALA A 592 -36.74 -4.80 -2.70
N ILE A 593 -36.60 -6.05 -2.24
CA ILE A 593 -35.31 -6.70 -2.06
C ILE A 593 -34.62 -6.93 -3.42
N ALA A 594 -35.36 -7.34 -4.46
CA ALA A 594 -34.80 -7.52 -5.79
C ALA A 594 -34.27 -6.20 -6.37
N VAL A 595 -35.01 -5.09 -6.26
CA VAL A 595 -34.59 -3.74 -6.67
C VAL A 595 -33.35 -3.29 -5.89
N TYR A 596 -33.26 -3.62 -4.61
CA TYR A 596 -32.07 -3.36 -3.83
C TYR A 596 -30.85 -4.15 -4.36
N VAL A 597 -31.03 -5.43 -4.69
CA VAL A 597 -29.96 -6.24 -5.30
C VAL A 597 -29.54 -5.68 -6.66
N ASP A 598 -30.47 -5.22 -7.51
CA ASP A 598 -30.18 -4.54 -8.78
C ASP A 598 -29.29 -3.29 -8.59
N LEU A 599 -29.62 -2.48 -7.58
CA LEU A 599 -28.82 -1.31 -7.23
C LEU A 599 -27.40 -1.70 -6.77
N GLN A 600 -27.26 -2.73 -5.95
CA GLN A 600 -25.94 -3.18 -5.48
C GLN A 600 -25.09 -3.79 -6.60
N LEU A 601 -25.71 -4.55 -7.51
CA LEU A 601 -25.06 -5.04 -8.71
C LEU A 601 -24.61 -3.88 -9.60
N SER A 602 -25.44 -2.84 -9.75
CA SER A 602 -25.10 -1.64 -10.53
C SER A 602 -23.93 -0.86 -9.91
N ILE A 603 -23.94 -0.70 -8.58
CA ILE A 603 -22.85 -0.06 -7.84
C ILE A 603 -21.54 -0.83 -8.04
N LEU A 604 -21.58 -2.16 -8.00
CA LEU A 604 -20.39 -2.99 -8.12
C LEU A 604 -19.85 -3.06 -9.56
N PHE A 605 -20.70 -3.42 -10.54
CA PHE A 605 -20.27 -3.67 -11.92
C PHE A 605 -20.03 -2.38 -12.71
N TYR A 606 -20.80 -1.31 -12.46
CA TYR A 606 -20.69 -0.04 -13.18
C TYR A 606 -20.03 1.07 -12.36
N ARG A 607 -19.61 0.81 -11.11
CA ARG A 607 -19.01 1.81 -10.20
C ARG A 607 -19.86 3.08 -10.06
N LEU A 608 -21.18 2.91 -10.07
CA LEU A 608 -22.13 4.01 -9.97
C LEU A 608 -22.29 4.46 -8.51
N PHE A 609 -22.36 5.78 -8.32
CA PHE A 609 -22.65 6.39 -7.02
C PHE A 609 -24.09 6.89 -7.00
N TYR A 610 -24.93 6.26 -6.19
CA TYR A 610 -26.32 6.68 -5.98
C TYR A 610 -26.46 7.48 -4.70
N ALA A 611 -27.26 8.54 -4.73
CA ALA A 611 -27.62 9.28 -3.53
C ALA A 611 -28.58 8.45 -2.65
N ASN A 612 -28.45 8.57 -1.32
CA ASN A 612 -29.26 7.80 -0.37
C ASN A 612 -30.78 7.98 -0.58
N TRP A 613 -31.23 9.20 -0.86
CA TRP A 613 -32.65 9.48 -1.12
C TRP A 613 -33.17 8.72 -2.35
N TYR A 614 -32.34 8.59 -3.39
CA TYR A 614 -32.71 7.93 -4.64
C TYR A 614 -32.81 6.42 -4.45
N ILE A 615 -31.89 5.83 -3.67
CA ILE A 615 -31.95 4.42 -3.29
C ILE A 615 -33.27 4.12 -2.56
N VAL A 616 -33.61 4.92 -1.55
CA VAL A 616 -34.86 4.76 -0.79
C VAL A 616 -36.09 4.94 -1.68
N LEU A 617 -36.07 5.93 -2.57
CA LEU A 617 -37.16 6.20 -3.52
C LEU A 617 -37.42 4.98 -4.42
N ARG A 618 -36.38 4.41 -5.04
CA ARG A 618 -36.51 3.22 -5.89
C ARG A 618 -37.05 2.04 -5.10
N ILE A 619 -36.50 1.74 -3.92
CA ILE A 619 -36.93 0.57 -3.13
C ILE A 619 -38.39 0.69 -2.70
N LEU A 620 -38.81 1.86 -2.21
CA LEU A 620 -40.15 2.05 -1.64
C LEU A 620 -41.22 2.22 -2.72
N ILE A 621 -40.93 2.97 -3.78
CA ILE A 621 -41.93 3.28 -4.81
C ILE A 621 -41.91 2.23 -5.92
N GLU A 622 -40.78 2.06 -6.58
CA GLU A 622 -40.63 1.13 -7.71
C GLU A 622 -40.75 -0.32 -7.22
N GLY A 623 -40.01 -0.68 -6.16
CA GLY A 623 -39.98 -2.05 -5.65
C GLY A 623 -41.17 -2.48 -4.79
N PHE A 624 -41.79 -1.57 -4.02
CA PHE A 624 -42.89 -1.95 -3.13
C PHE A 624 -44.26 -1.41 -3.57
N ALA A 625 -44.41 -0.09 -3.68
CA ALA A 625 -45.73 0.53 -3.91
C ALA A 625 -46.35 0.12 -5.25
N TYR A 626 -45.57 0.11 -6.33
CA TYR A 626 -46.06 -0.26 -7.66
C TYR A 626 -46.37 -1.75 -7.78
N THR A 627 -45.56 -2.59 -7.16
CA THR A 627 -45.81 -4.02 -7.07
C THR A 627 -47.09 -4.30 -6.27
N PHE A 628 -47.30 -3.60 -5.16
CA PHE A 628 -48.53 -3.69 -4.36
C PHE A 628 -49.77 -3.34 -5.19
N ILE A 629 -49.75 -2.23 -5.93
CA ILE A 629 -50.85 -1.81 -6.81
C ILE A 629 -51.05 -2.82 -7.94
N GLY A 630 -49.97 -3.27 -8.57
CA GLY A 630 -49.97 -4.25 -9.66
C GLY A 630 -50.64 -5.55 -9.23
N VAL A 631 -50.31 -6.09 -8.06
CA VAL A 631 -50.91 -7.32 -7.53
C VAL A 631 -52.42 -7.16 -7.33
N LEU A 632 -52.90 -6.03 -6.79
CA LEU A 632 -54.33 -5.79 -6.61
C LEU A 632 -55.09 -5.67 -7.94
N LEU A 633 -54.51 -4.97 -8.91
CA LEU A 633 -55.09 -4.87 -10.27
C LEU A 633 -55.09 -6.22 -10.97
N GLY A 634 -53.99 -6.96 -10.88
CA GLY A 634 -53.86 -8.31 -11.40
C GLY A 634 -54.85 -9.29 -10.78
N ALA A 635 -55.19 -9.11 -9.50
CA ALA A 635 -56.22 -9.91 -8.85
C ALA A 635 -57.63 -9.68 -9.39
N LYS A 636 -57.93 -8.45 -9.78
CA LYS A 636 -59.20 -8.13 -10.46
C LYS A 636 -59.23 -8.71 -11.87
N LEU A 637 -58.14 -8.59 -12.61
CA LEU A 637 -58.00 -9.11 -13.97
C LEU A 637 -58.04 -10.66 -14.01
N GLY A 638 -57.29 -11.30 -13.12
CA GLY A 638 -57.21 -12.76 -13.01
C GLY A 638 -58.56 -13.41 -12.68
N ARG A 639 -59.35 -12.81 -11.78
CA ARG A 639 -60.72 -13.27 -11.48
C ARG A 639 -61.66 -13.14 -12.68
N GLY A 640 -61.50 -12.09 -13.49
CA GLY A 640 -62.27 -11.92 -14.72
C GLY A 640 -61.95 -12.99 -15.77
N LEU A 641 -60.66 -13.31 -15.94
CA LEU A 641 -60.19 -14.35 -16.86
C LEU A 641 -60.56 -15.76 -16.41
N TRP A 642 -60.55 -16.02 -15.10
CA TRP A 642 -60.94 -17.31 -14.55
C TRP A 642 -62.43 -17.61 -14.79
N ARG A 643 -63.31 -16.62 -14.57
CA ARG A 643 -64.77 -16.74 -14.82
C ARG A 643 -65.19 -16.96 -16.28
N VAL A 644 -64.31 -16.68 -17.24
CA VAL A 644 -64.57 -16.87 -18.68
C VAL A 644 -63.99 -18.21 -19.16
N ALA A 645 -63.07 -18.80 -18.39
CA ALA A 645 -62.40 -20.04 -18.73
C ALA A 645 -63.05 -21.30 -18.11
N ASP A 646 -63.79 -21.12 -17.01
CA ASP A 646 -64.87 -22.02 -16.56
C ASP A 646 -66.12 -21.78 -17.41
#